data_AF-A0A2T9XW26-F1
#
_entry.id   AF-A0A2T9XW26-F1
#
_cell.length_a   1.000
_cell.length_b   1.000
_cell.length_c   1.000
_cell.angle_alpha   90.00
_cell.angle_beta   90.00
_cell.angle_gamma   90.00
#
_symmetry.space_group_name_H-M   'P 1'
#
loop_
_entity.id
_entity.type
_entity.pdbx_description
1 polymer ?
#
loop_
_entity_poly.entity_id
_entity_poly.type
_entity_poly.pdbx_seq_one_letter_code
_entity_poly.pdbx_strand_id
1 'polypeptide(L)'
;MSEPTADADLGRIYHRFAAAAEERTLCDILHATARANGDALAIDDGSVELTYAELATAVVAKAAELAAVGIRRGDRVGIRIPSGTVELYVAILGVLEAGAAYVPVDADDPDERARMVFDEADVAAILVGEGEIVHRRPAVQAAGRRVVRRPAPQDDAWVIFTSGSTGTPKGVAVSHRSAAAFVDAESRLFLTGRPIGPGDRVLAGLSVAFDASCEEMWLAWAHGACLVPAPRALVRTGMDLGPWLTVQGITAISTVPTLAGLWRAEDLTGVRLLVFGGEACPPELAARLTVPGREVWNTYGPTETTVVACAARLTGAGPVRIGVPLDGWDLSVVDGAGRVVEAGEIGELVIGGVGLARYLDPVRDAERFAPLPALGWQRAYRTGDLVRYDAAGLVFIGRADDQVKLGGRRIELGEVDAALLALPGIAGAAAAVRTTTAGHQVLVGYLAPAPDVELDLPALRALLALRLPAPLIPLLAPVGSIPTRGSGKVDRDALPWPLERLEPESATPATLVGAAGWLAELWTRTLGVAVLDADADFFADGGGSLSAAQLVSALRERYPNVTVADVYENPRLGALAQRLEELEPTPAGETRSVAPTPRRAQVIQSLAALPLHGVIGLRWLTWLAVIDNVVAATGTAPWASPVSWWWVLAGWLVLITPLGRMGMTVVVARSLLRGVKPGRYPRGGSMHLRLWFTEAFAAAAGADNLAGAPWVSTYARALGAKIGRHVDLHSLPPVTGLLTLGKGCSIEPEVDLTGHWLDGDVLHIGKVRVDARATVGSRSVLAPGIRVGQGAEIPAGSAVLVSVPPGELWTGSPAVFAGPARRDWPHRRAPRAPGWVAVYGLTAAVLGALPLLAGACGLAVVGLGVRGSTTLGAATRGAMLWVPVGAVAMFVVLAVLTLAAVRLLGLGLSEGHHPVRSRVGWQVWATERLMDDARTWLFPLYSSLVTPAWLRALGATVGRDVEASTVLLLPRMTTIGDGAFLADDTLIGSYELGRGWLRIDRAKIGKRAFLGNSGMTAAGRAVPKRGLVAVLSATPEHAKSGTSWLGSPPVRLRRAPTASDERLTFTPPARLRVARGVVEVLRVVPVMCTVGIGVGLLAALQAVLDAWGGLAAGLLAGPLALVAATVACAFATVAKWVLVGRLRVGEHLLWSSFVWRNELADTFVETVAVPWFARSALGTPALNVWLRSLGARIGRGVWCETIWLPEADLVALGDGASVNRGCVLQTHLFHD
;
A
#
# COMPACT_ATOMS: atom_id res chain seq x y z
N MET A 1 6.17 30.55 -75.04
CA MET A 1 5.23 30.92 -73.96
C MET A 1 4.37 29.71 -73.67
N SER A 2 4.68 29.01 -72.59
CA SER A 2 3.81 28.02 -71.97
C SER A 2 4.25 27.98 -70.51
N GLU A 3 3.44 28.55 -69.64
CA GLU A 3 3.62 28.61 -68.19
C GLU A 3 3.87 27.20 -67.62
N PRO A 4 4.78 27.02 -66.65
CA PRO A 4 4.82 25.78 -65.89
C PRO A 4 3.60 25.73 -64.99
N THR A 5 2.85 24.64 -65.11
CA THR A 5 1.70 24.26 -64.29
C THR A 5 2.11 24.15 -62.80
N ALA A 6 2.00 25.25 -62.06
CA ALA A 6 2.19 25.30 -60.61
C ALA A 6 0.96 24.79 -59.82
N ASP A 7 -0.14 24.42 -60.51
CA ASP A 7 -1.45 24.20 -59.88
C ASP A 7 -1.71 22.74 -59.45
N ALA A 8 -0.89 21.76 -59.88
CA ALA A 8 -1.11 20.34 -59.57
C ALA A 8 -0.52 19.87 -58.22
N ASP A 9 0.51 20.54 -57.70
CA ASP A 9 1.16 20.18 -56.42
C ASP A 9 0.52 20.84 -55.19
N LEU A 10 -0.34 21.86 -55.37
CA LEU A 10 -0.97 22.61 -54.27
C LEU A 10 -1.97 21.80 -53.45
N GLY A 11 -2.53 20.71 -54.00
CA GLY A 11 -3.43 19.80 -53.27
C GLY A 11 -2.72 18.88 -52.27
N ARG A 12 -1.38 18.91 -52.22
CA ARG A 12 -0.53 17.97 -51.45
C ARG A 12 0.24 18.63 -50.31
N ILE A 13 0.07 19.94 -50.15
CA ILE A 13 0.68 20.73 -49.09
C ILE A 13 -0.43 21.14 -48.12
N TYR A 14 -0.22 20.93 -46.82
CA TYR A 14 -1.13 21.45 -45.82
C TYR A 14 -0.84 22.93 -45.56
N HIS A 15 -1.55 23.82 -46.25
CA HIS A 15 -1.41 25.26 -46.07
C HIS A 15 -2.38 25.81 -45.02
N ARG A 16 -1.84 26.26 -43.88
CA ARG A 16 -2.60 26.97 -42.83
C ARG A 16 -1.96 28.28 -42.38
N PHE A 17 -0.90 28.75 -43.02
CA PHE A 17 -0.26 30.03 -42.71
C PHE A 17 -1.25 31.21 -42.66
N ALA A 18 -2.21 31.27 -43.58
CA ALA A 18 -3.22 32.32 -43.64
C ALA A 18 -4.19 32.34 -42.44
N ALA A 19 -4.24 31.26 -41.65
CA ALA A 19 -5.05 31.16 -40.43
C ALA A 19 -4.29 31.61 -39.16
N ALA A 20 -3.07 32.13 -39.29
CA ALA A 20 -2.31 32.67 -38.16
C ALA A 20 -3.09 33.80 -37.45
N ALA A 21 -3.04 33.81 -36.12
CA ALA A 21 -3.64 34.87 -35.31
C ALA A 21 -2.91 36.21 -35.49
N GLU A 22 -3.56 37.31 -35.07
CA GLU A 22 -2.95 38.65 -35.08
C GLU A 22 -1.68 38.71 -34.22
N GLU A 23 -0.70 39.52 -34.65
CA GLU A 23 0.60 39.61 -33.99
C GLU A 23 0.49 40.23 -32.59
N ARG A 24 0.88 39.46 -31.57
CA ARG A 24 0.88 39.89 -30.16
C ARG A 24 1.97 39.17 -29.37
N THR A 25 2.14 39.54 -28.11
CA THR A 25 3.10 38.91 -27.19
C THR A 25 2.41 37.97 -26.19
N LEU A 26 3.17 37.03 -25.63
CA LEU A 26 2.74 36.22 -24.48
C LEU A 26 2.26 37.07 -23.29
N CYS A 27 2.91 38.22 -23.03
CA CYS A 27 2.48 39.15 -21.99
C CYS A 27 1.09 39.75 -22.31
N ASP A 28 0.77 39.99 -23.58
CA ASP A 28 -0.57 40.47 -23.97
C ASP A 28 -1.64 39.42 -23.68
N ILE A 29 -1.34 38.13 -23.91
CA ILE A 29 -2.22 37.00 -23.57
C ILE A 29 -2.45 36.97 -22.07
N LEU A 30 -1.38 36.91 -21.26
CA LEU A 30 -1.48 36.85 -19.81
C LEU A 30 -2.26 38.04 -19.23
N HIS A 31 -1.98 39.26 -19.70
CA HIS A 31 -2.70 40.45 -19.24
C HIS A 31 -4.16 40.46 -19.66
N ALA A 32 -4.49 39.96 -20.86
CA ALA A 32 -5.88 39.82 -21.28
C ALA A 32 -6.63 38.81 -20.40
N THR A 33 -6.03 37.66 -20.12
CA THR A 33 -6.59 36.66 -19.21
C THR A 33 -6.76 37.23 -17.80
N ALA A 34 -5.75 37.93 -17.27
CA ALA A 34 -5.81 38.47 -15.91
C ALA A 34 -6.86 39.57 -15.75
N ARG A 35 -7.11 40.38 -16.79
CA ARG A 35 -8.22 41.34 -16.79
C ARG A 35 -9.59 40.65 -16.83
N ALA A 36 -9.71 39.53 -17.54
CA ALA A 36 -10.96 38.81 -17.69
C ALA A 36 -11.29 37.92 -16.47
N ASN A 37 -10.27 37.38 -15.79
CA ASN A 37 -10.40 36.33 -14.76
C ASN A 37 -9.65 36.66 -13.47
N GLY A 38 -9.61 37.93 -13.06
CA GLY A 38 -8.75 38.41 -11.97
C GLY A 38 -8.83 37.63 -10.65
N ASP A 39 -10.04 37.21 -10.25
CA ASP A 39 -10.29 36.47 -9.00
C ASP A 39 -10.10 34.95 -9.13
N ALA A 40 -9.84 34.43 -10.34
CA ALA A 40 -9.60 33.01 -10.55
C ALA A 40 -8.18 32.63 -10.16
N LEU A 41 -7.98 31.39 -9.69
CA LEU A 41 -6.65 30.85 -9.39
C LEU A 41 -5.83 30.68 -10.68
N ALA A 42 -4.64 31.25 -10.71
CA ALA A 42 -3.71 31.17 -11.83
C ALA A 42 -2.63 30.12 -11.63
N ILE A 43 -2.16 29.95 -10.39
CA ILE A 43 -1.14 28.95 -10.04
C ILE A 43 -1.29 28.50 -8.57
N ASP A 44 -1.04 27.22 -8.32
CA ASP A 44 -1.16 26.58 -7.02
C ASP A 44 -0.13 25.43 -6.89
N ASP A 45 0.90 25.60 -6.06
CA ASP A 45 1.90 24.54 -5.78
C ASP A 45 1.58 23.70 -4.53
N GLY A 46 0.38 23.85 -3.96
CA GLY A 46 -0.08 23.21 -2.74
C GLY A 46 0.40 23.88 -1.45
N SER A 47 1.31 24.85 -1.54
CA SER A 47 1.77 25.67 -0.41
C SER A 47 1.46 27.15 -0.59
N VAL A 48 1.57 27.64 -1.83
CA VAL A 48 1.27 29.00 -2.26
C VAL A 48 0.26 28.93 -3.40
N GLU A 49 -0.80 29.71 -3.27
CA GLU A 49 -1.84 29.90 -4.28
C GLU A 49 -1.85 31.38 -4.67
N LEU A 50 -1.88 31.67 -5.98
CA LEU A 50 -2.03 33.03 -6.48
C LEU A 50 -3.20 33.10 -7.47
N THR A 51 -4.07 34.08 -7.26
CA THR A 51 -5.08 34.48 -8.26
C THR A 51 -4.40 35.17 -9.46
N TYR A 52 -5.10 35.32 -10.59
CA TYR A 52 -4.56 36.04 -11.75
C TYR A 52 -4.20 37.50 -11.43
N ALA A 53 -4.96 38.17 -10.56
CA ALA A 53 -4.65 39.53 -10.12
C ALA A 53 -3.37 39.59 -9.26
N GLU A 54 -3.19 38.63 -8.35
CA GLU A 54 -1.99 38.52 -7.51
C GLU A 54 -0.78 38.09 -8.33
N LEU A 55 -0.94 37.14 -9.26
CA LEU A 55 0.11 36.72 -10.19
C LEU A 55 0.58 37.90 -11.05
N ALA A 56 -0.34 38.66 -11.64
CA ALA A 56 0.01 39.85 -12.42
C ALA A 56 0.79 40.88 -11.58
N THR A 57 0.42 41.06 -10.31
CA THR A 57 1.13 41.95 -9.39
C THR A 57 2.54 41.42 -9.08
N ALA A 58 2.68 40.13 -8.81
CA ALA A 58 3.97 39.48 -8.54
C ALA A 58 4.90 39.54 -9.76
N VAL A 59 4.37 39.33 -10.97
CA VAL A 59 5.11 39.41 -12.24
C VAL A 59 5.63 40.83 -12.50
N VAL A 60 4.79 41.85 -12.31
CA VAL A 60 5.22 43.26 -12.44
C VAL A 60 6.29 43.61 -11.40
N ALA A 61 6.15 43.13 -10.17
CA ALA A 61 7.14 43.34 -9.11
C ALA A 61 8.48 42.69 -9.47
N LYS A 62 8.47 41.43 -9.93
CA LYS A 62 9.67 40.72 -10.35
C LYS A 62 10.33 41.37 -11.57
N ALA A 63 9.56 41.87 -12.54
CA ALA A 63 10.09 42.62 -13.67
C ALA A 63 10.78 43.94 -13.24
N ALA A 64 10.22 44.63 -12.25
CA ALA A 64 10.83 45.84 -11.69
C ALA A 64 12.13 45.54 -10.94
N GLU A 65 12.19 44.42 -10.21
CA GLU A 65 13.40 43.92 -9.55
C GLU A 65 14.51 43.60 -10.58
N LEU A 66 14.17 42.88 -11.65
CA LEU A 66 15.07 42.60 -12.76
C LEU A 66 15.61 43.89 -13.42
N ALA A 67 14.73 44.88 -13.64
CA ALA A 67 15.15 46.17 -14.19
C ALA A 67 16.07 46.95 -13.23
N ALA A 68 15.86 46.85 -11.92
CA ALA A 68 16.69 47.50 -10.90
C ALA A 68 18.11 46.92 -10.84
N VAL A 69 18.25 45.62 -11.07
CA VAL A 69 19.56 44.93 -11.15
C VAL A 69 20.21 45.02 -12.53
N GLY A 70 19.57 45.71 -13.46
CA GLY A 70 20.19 46.16 -14.70
C GLY A 70 19.73 45.45 -15.97
N ILE A 71 18.80 44.50 -15.87
CA ILE A 71 18.21 43.79 -17.02
C ILE A 71 17.41 44.75 -17.90
N ARG A 72 17.51 44.57 -19.21
CA ARG A 72 16.87 45.40 -20.24
C ARG A 72 16.13 44.50 -21.25
N ARG A 73 15.18 45.11 -21.96
CA ARG A 73 14.52 44.47 -23.11
C ARG A 73 15.57 43.96 -24.10
N GLY A 74 15.46 42.69 -24.49
CA GLY A 74 16.41 41.98 -25.36
C GLY A 74 17.54 41.26 -24.64
N ASP A 75 17.71 41.42 -23.32
CA ASP A 75 18.65 40.60 -22.54
C ASP A 75 18.12 39.15 -22.41
N ARG A 76 19.04 38.23 -22.07
CA ARG A 76 18.74 36.82 -21.77
C ARG A 76 19.00 36.57 -20.29
N VAL A 77 18.07 35.91 -19.61
CA VAL A 77 18.16 35.62 -18.16
C VAL A 77 18.10 34.11 -17.95
N GLY A 78 19.14 33.55 -17.31
CA GLY A 78 19.18 32.15 -16.93
C GLY A 78 18.17 31.84 -15.83
N ILE A 79 17.48 30.71 -15.92
CA ILE A 79 16.58 30.20 -14.86
C ILE A 79 17.14 28.88 -14.36
N ARG A 80 17.46 28.82 -13.07
CA ARG A 80 17.93 27.61 -12.38
C ARG A 80 17.25 27.46 -11.01
N ILE A 81 15.93 27.37 -11.05
CA ILE A 81 15.06 27.21 -9.87
C ILE A 81 14.45 25.80 -9.91
N PRO A 82 14.40 25.06 -8.79
CA PRO A 82 13.77 23.74 -8.75
C PRO A 82 12.30 23.75 -9.22
N SER A 83 11.94 22.75 -10.04
CA SER A 83 10.55 22.55 -10.49
C SER A 83 9.62 22.19 -9.34
N GLY A 84 8.34 22.58 -9.48
CA GLY A 84 7.29 22.27 -8.50
C GLY A 84 7.00 23.40 -7.51
N THR A 85 7.44 24.64 -7.79
CA THR A 85 7.21 25.81 -6.92
C THR A 85 6.64 26.98 -7.71
N VAL A 86 5.81 27.81 -7.08
CA VAL A 86 5.28 29.07 -7.66
C VAL A 86 6.40 30.02 -8.06
N GLU A 87 7.49 30.04 -7.29
CA GLU A 87 8.65 30.91 -7.51
C GLU A 87 9.24 30.78 -8.93
N LEU A 88 9.38 29.55 -9.42
CA LEU A 88 9.90 29.27 -10.76
C LEU A 88 9.07 29.96 -11.84
N TYR A 89 7.74 29.87 -11.76
CA TYR A 89 6.84 30.42 -12.78
C TYR A 89 6.73 31.94 -12.69
N VAL A 90 6.75 32.50 -11.48
CA VAL A 90 6.82 33.96 -11.27
C VAL A 90 8.12 34.52 -11.84
N ALA A 91 9.24 33.81 -11.69
CA ALA A 91 10.53 34.19 -12.26
C ALA A 91 10.48 34.21 -13.80
N ILE A 92 9.95 33.14 -14.43
CA ILE A 92 9.79 33.06 -15.89
C ILE A 92 8.93 34.21 -16.41
N LEU A 93 7.74 34.40 -15.83
CA LEU A 93 6.83 35.47 -16.25
C LEU A 93 7.41 36.88 -15.99
N GLY A 94 8.15 37.06 -14.90
CA GLY A 94 8.85 38.32 -14.60
C GLY A 94 9.95 38.65 -15.61
N VAL A 95 10.67 37.65 -16.12
CA VAL A 95 11.65 37.82 -17.21
C VAL A 95 10.96 38.25 -18.50
N LEU A 96 9.86 37.59 -18.86
CA LEU A 96 9.06 37.96 -20.04
C LEU A 96 8.51 39.39 -19.93
N GLU A 97 7.95 39.77 -18.77
CA GLU A 97 7.42 41.13 -18.54
C GLU A 97 8.52 42.20 -18.53
N ALA A 98 9.76 41.83 -18.16
CA ALA A 98 10.93 42.70 -18.30
C ALA A 98 11.39 42.91 -19.76
N GLY A 99 10.76 42.22 -20.72
CA GLY A 99 11.12 42.23 -22.14
C GLY A 99 12.36 41.41 -22.46
N ALA A 100 12.77 40.52 -21.55
CA ALA A 100 13.92 39.64 -21.69
C ALA A 100 13.49 38.20 -22.02
N ALA A 101 14.39 37.42 -22.61
CA ALA A 101 14.16 36.01 -22.88
C ALA A 101 14.67 35.14 -21.73
N TYR A 102 13.89 34.15 -21.30
CA TYR A 102 14.37 33.20 -20.29
C TYR A 102 15.15 32.04 -20.93
N VAL A 103 16.20 31.60 -20.26
CA VAL A 103 17.07 30.49 -20.66
C VAL A 103 17.04 29.44 -19.53
N PRO A 104 16.21 28.41 -19.63
CA PRO A 104 16.03 27.45 -18.55
C PRO A 104 17.10 26.36 -18.56
N VAL A 105 17.62 26.04 -17.37
CA VAL A 105 18.39 24.82 -17.11
C VAL A 105 17.77 24.12 -15.91
N ASP A 106 17.55 22.81 -16.00
CA ASP A 106 16.96 22.03 -14.90
C ASP A 106 17.86 22.17 -13.65
N ALA A 107 17.28 22.42 -12.48
CA ALA A 107 18.06 22.60 -11.25
C ALA A 107 18.86 21.34 -10.88
N ASP A 108 18.41 20.18 -11.34
CA ASP A 108 19.08 18.90 -11.14
C ASP A 108 20.21 18.65 -12.17
N ASP A 109 20.36 19.48 -13.21
CA ASP A 109 21.44 19.35 -14.19
C ASP A 109 22.80 19.78 -13.57
N PRO A 110 23.91 19.11 -13.96
CA PRO A 110 25.24 19.44 -13.46
C PRO A 110 25.64 20.90 -13.69
N ASP A 111 26.40 21.47 -12.75
CA ASP A 111 26.90 22.85 -12.82
C ASP A 111 27.67 23.14 -14.12
N GLU A 112 28.42 22.16 -14.64
CA GLU A 112 29.20 22.32 -15.87
C GLU A 112 28.29 22.51 -17.09
N ARG A 113 27.21 21.74 -17.19
CA ARG A 113 26.19 21.90 -18.24
C ARG A 113 25.47 23.24 -18.11
N ALA A 114 25.12 23.63 -16.89
CA ALA A 114 24.49 24.92 -16.65
C ALA A 114 25.39 26.08 -17.09
N ARG A 115 26.69 26.03 -16.74
CA ARG A 115 27.68 27.04 -17.19
C ARG A 115 27.77 27.07 -18.71
N MET A 116 27.92 25.92 -19.36
CA MET A 116 27.99 25.82 -20.82
C MET A 116 26.77 26.44 -21.52
N VAL A 117 25.56 26.11 -21.06
CA VAL A 117 24.30 26.67 -21.61
C VAL A 117 24.25 28.18 -21.40
N PHE A 118 24.55 28.67 -20.20
CA PHE A 118 24.50 30.10 -19.89
C PHE A 118 25.61 30.91 -20.58
N ASP A 119 26.77 30.30 -20.86
CA ASP A 119 27.87 30.90 -21.63
C ASP A 119 27.47 31.03 -23.10
N GLU A 120 27.01 29.94 -23.70
CA GLU A 120 26.56 29.91 -25.10
C GLU A 120 25.38 30.86 -25.34
N ALA A 121 24.48 30.95 -24.35
CA ALA A 121 23.36 31.87 -24.39
C ALA A 121 23.73 33.32 -24.03
N ASP A 122 24.97 33.61 -23.60
CA ASP A 122 25.41 34.93 -23.15
C ASP A 122 24.35 35.63 -22.26
N VAL A 123 23.99 34.95 -21.16
CA VAL A 123 22.98 35.44 -20.20
C VAL A 123 23.53 36.61 -19.37
N ALA A 124 22.71 37.62 -19.13
CA ALA A 124 23.06 38.79 -18.34
C ALA A 124 23.06 38.53 -16.83
N ALA A 125 22.14 37.67 -16.36
CA ALA A 125 22.01 37.22 -14.98
C ALA A 125 21.38 35.82 -14.92
N ILE A 126 21.48 35.18 -13.76
CA ILE A 126 20.87 33.87 -13.48
C ILE A 126 19.99 34.01 -12.24
N LEU A 127 18.73 33.60 -12.33
CA LEU A 127 17.83 33.44 -11.19
C LEU A 127 18.00 32.04 -10.62
N VAL A 128 18.34 31.96 -9.33
CA VAL A 128 18.44 30.71 -8.56
C VAL A 128 17.36 30.72 -7.46
N GLY A 129 17.12 29.57 -6.83
CA GLY A 129 16.05 29.45 -5.81
C GLY A 129 16.18 30.44 -4.64
N GLU A 130 15.08 30.68 -3.94
CA GLU A 130 14.95 31.71 -2.89
C GLU A 130 15.02 33.18 -3.41
N GLY A 131 14.89 33.38 -4.72
CA GLY A 131 14.84 34.69 -5.36
C GLY A 131 16.20 35.38 -5.55
N GLU A 132 17.31 34.66 -5.39
CA GLU A 132 18.66 35.22 -5.57
C GLU A 132 18.97 35.45 -7.07
N ILE A 133 19.58 36.61 -7.35
CA ILE A 133 20.01 37.01 -8.70
C ILE A 133 21.54 37.00 -8.75
N VAL A 134 22.10 36.04 -9.50
CA VAL A 134 23.54 35.92 -9.73
C VAL A 134 23.93 36.69 -10.99
N HIS A 135 24.75 37.72 -10.82
CA HIS A 135 25.21 38.57 -11.92
C HIS A 135 26.34 37.91 -12.73
N ARG A 136 26.22 37.93 -14.06
CA ARG A 136 27.31 37.54 -14.98
C ARG A 136 28.00 38.73 -15.64
N ARG A 137 27.26 39.80 -15.89
CA ARG A 137 27.83 41.09 -16.33
C ARG A 137 28.03 42.01 -15.12
N PRO A 138 29.07 42.88 -15.11
CA PRO A 138 29.21 43.87 -14.05
C PRO A 138 27.94 44.70 -13.97
N ALA A 139 27.30 44.75 -12.78
CA ALA A 139 26.11 45.55 -12.58
C ALA A 139 26.45 47.01 -12.87
N VAL A 140 26.00 47.54 -14.02
CA VAL A 140 26.12 48.96 -14.32
C VAL A 140 25.15 49.66 -13.37
N GLN A 141 25.65 50.18 -12.25
CA GLN A 141 24.91 51.07 -11.36
C GLN A 141 24.49 52.32 -12.17
N ALA A 142 23.32 52.25 -12.78
CA ALA A 142 22.71 53.41 -13.41
C ALA A 142 21.86 54.11 -12.34
N ALA A 143 22.29 55.30 -11.93
CA ALA A 143 21.53 56.14 -11.01
C ALA A 143 20.20 56.58 -11.68
N GLY A 144 19.08 55.99 -11.27
CA GLY A 144 17.72 56.39 -11.69
C GLY A 144 16.71 55.24 -11.74
N ARG A 145 15.41 55.55 -11.57
CA ARG A 145 14.30 54.59 -11.70
C ARG A 145 14.19 54.14 -13.17
N ARG A 146 14.75 52.97 -13.52
CA ARG A 146 14.61 52.40 -14.87
C ARG A 146 13.14 52.02 -15.10
N VAL A 147 12.61 52.42 -16.25
CA VAL A 147 11.25 52.06 -16.68
C VAL A 147 11.31 50.70 -17.36
N VAL A 148 10.54 49.74 -16.87
CA VAL A 148 10.36 48.43 -17.52
C VAL A 148 9.75 48.65 -18.91
N ARG A 149 10.42 48.16 -19.96
CA ARG A 149 9.91 48.21 -21.33
C ARG A 149 9.37 46.83 -21.69
N ARG A 150 8.07 46.76 -21.99
CA ARG A 150 7.38 45.53 -22.43
C ARG A 150 8.00 44.96 -23.72
N PRO A 151 7.90 43.64 -23.94
CA PRO A 151 8.37 43.01 -25.17
C PRO A 151 7.55 43.48 -26.39
N ALA A 152 8.16 43.40 -27.57
CA ALA A 152 7.50 43.47 -28.86
C ALA A 152 7.43 42.06 -29.49
N PRO A 153 6.53 41.80 -30.45
CA PRO A 153 6.35 40.47 -31.04
C PRO A 153 7.63 39.84 -31.60
N GLN A 154 8.56 40.64 -32.13
CA GLN A 154 9.82 40.17 -32.69
C GLN A 154 10.91 39.83 -31.66
N ASP A 155 10.72 40.17 -30.38
CA ASP A 155 11.70 39.84 -29.35
C ASP A 155 11.65 38.35 -29.01
N ASP A 156 12.77 37.78 -28.58
CA ASP A 156 12.83 36.42 -28.07
C ASP A 156 12.03 36.31 -26.77
N ALA A 157 11.16 35.30 -26.68
CA ALA A 157 10.47 34.93 -25.44
C ALA A 157 11.31 33.94 -24.62
N TRP A 158 11.87 32.93 -25.28
CA TRP A 158 12.72 31.94 -24.63
C TRP A 158 13.81 31.40 -25.55
N VAL A 159 14.86 30.89 -24.92
CA VAL A 159 15.91 30.12 -25.60
C VAL A 159 16.06 28.77 -24.92
N ILE A 160 15.66 27.71 -25.60
CA ILE A 160 15.75 26.34 -25.08
C ILE A 160 16.90 25.62 -25.77
N PHE A 161 17.76 24.99 -24.97
CA PHE A 161 18.91 24.26 -25.47
C PHE A 161 18.56 22.80 -25.71
N THR A 162 18.87 22.33 -26.92
CA THR A 162 18.72 20.93 -27.30
C THR A 162 20.08 20.30 -27.57
N SER A 163 20.13 18.98 -27.53
CA SER A 163 21.31 18.18 -27.85
C SER A 163 21.74 18.45 -29.30
N GLY A 164 23.05 18.57 -29.54
CA GLY A 164 23.62 18.90 -30.86
C GLY A 164 24.45 17.75 -31.42
N SER A 165 24.34 17.50 -32.73
CA SER A 165 25.13 16.48 -33.47
C SER A 165 26.66 16.62 -33.38
N THR A 166 27.17 17.76 -32.92
CA THR A 166 28.61 18.08 -32.76
C THR A 166 29.09 17.98 -31.30
N GLY A 167 28.23 17.55 -30.36
CA GLY A 167 28.53 17.47 -28.93
C GLY A 167 28.37 18.79 -28.16
N THR A 168 28.08 19.91 -28.84
CA THR A 168 27.80 21.23 -28.25
C THR A 168 26.29 21.51 -28.26
N PRO A 169 25.67 21.87 -27.12
CA PRO A 169 24.24 22.19 -27.04
C PRO A 169 23.85 23.32 -27.99
N LYS A 170 22.73 23.17 -28.71
CA LYS A 170 22.23 24.18 -29.67
C LYS A 170 21.08 24.97 -29.07
N GLY A 171 21.23 26.30 -28.97
CA GLY A 171 20.19 27.20 -28.46
C GLY A 171 19.16 27.54 -29.53
N VAL A 172 17.90 27.18 -29.29
CA VAL A 172 16.76 27.52 -30.16
C VAL A 172 16.02 28.71 -29.55
N ALA A 173 16.09 29.85 -30.22
CA ALA A 173 15.41 31.08 -29.82
C ALA A 173 14.03 31.18 -30.48
N VAL A 174 12.99 31.28 -29.65
CA VAL A 174 11.61 31.43 -30.08
C VAL A 174 11.15 32.85 -29.79
N SER A 175 10.57 33.52 -30.80
CA SER A 175 10.04 34.87 -30.65
C SER A 175 8.70 34.90 -29.93
N HIS A 176 8.35 36.04 -29.32
CA HIS A 176 7.02 36.26 -28.75
C HIS A 176 5.90 36.05 -29.77
N ARG A 177 6.10 36.45 -31.04
CA ARG A 177 5.14 36.25 -32.13
C ARG A 177 4.88 34.77 -32.38
N SER A 178 5.94 33.97 -32.50
CA SER A 178 5.83 32.52 -32.74
C SER A 178 5.19 31.81 -31.55
N ALA A 179 5.60 32.17 -30.33
CA ALA A 179 5.03 31.61 -29.10
C ALA A 179 3.56 31.98 -28.92
N ALA A 180 3.17 33.25 -29.11
CA ALA A 180 1.79 33.69 -29.00
C ALA A 180 0.90 33.05 -30.08
N ALA A 181 1.39 32.93 -31.31
CA ALA A 181 0.68 32.24 -32.38
C ALA A 181 0.45 30.75 -32.06
N PHE A 182 1.41 30.08 -31.40
CA PHE A 182 1.27 28.69 -30.96
C PHE A 182 0.15 28.59 -29.91
N VAL A 183 0.19 29.43 -28.88
CA VAL A 183 -0.83 29.47 -27.83
C VAL A 183 -2.21 29.73 -28.43
N ASP A 184 -2.31 30.66 -29.37
CA ASP A 184 -3.57 30.96 -30.06
C ASP A 184 -4.09 29.80 -30.89
N ALA A 185 -3.24 29.16 -31.67
CA ALA A 185 -3.61 28.02 -32.49
C ALA A 185 -4.05 26.82 -31.63
N GLU A 186 -3.29 26.52 -30.58
CA GLU A 186 -3.58 25.42 -29.65
C GLU A 186 -4.89 25.62 -28.88
N SER A 187 -5.17 26.85 -28.42
CA SER A 187 -6.39 27.17 -27.68
C SER A 187 -7.68 26.89 -28.47
N ARG A 188 -7.59 26.77 -29.80
CA ARG A 188 -8.71 26.46 -30.71
C ARG A 188 -8.85 24.96 -31.04
N LEU A 189 -7.92 24.11 -30.59
CA LEU A 189 -7.91 22.68 -30.89
C LEU A 189 -8.69 21.86 -29.87
N PHE A 190 -8.40 22.09 -28.59
CA PHE A 190 -8.80 21.18 -27.53
C PHE A 190 -10.16 21.51 -26.96
N LEU A 191 -11.00 20.49 -26.80
CA LEU A 191 -12.28 20.57 -26.10
C LEU A 191 -13.19 21.71 -26.59
N THR A 192 -13.25 21.95 -27.90
CA THR A 192 -14.06 23.04 -28.50
C THR A 192 -15.54 23.01 -28.10
N GLY A 193 -16.11 21.81 -27.84
CA GLY A 193 -17.47 21.66 -27.34
C GLY A 193 -17.65 21.90 -25.83
N ARG A 194 -16.56 21.87 -25.04
CA ARG A 194 -16.51 22.14 -23.59
C ARG A 194 -15.18 22.83 -23.23
N PRO A 195 -15.01 24.11 -23.62
CA PRO A 195 -13.71 24.79 -23.58
C PRO A 195 -13.06 24.80 -22.19
N ILE A 196 -11.74 24.83 -22.15
CA ILE A 196 -10.96 25.06 -20.93
C ILE A 196 -11.25 26.48 -20.41
N GLY A 197 -11.41 26.63 -19.10
CA GLY A 197 -11.73 27.91 -18.46
C GLY A 197 -11.36 27.99 -16.98
N PRO A 198 -11.78 29.07 -16.28
CA PRO A 198 -11.64 29.18 -14.84
C PRO A 198 -12.25 27.98 -14.10
N GLY A 199 -11.49 27.43 -13.16
CA GLY A 199 -11.85 26.22 -12.40
C GLY A 199 -11.23 24.93 -12.95
N ASP A 200 -10.71 24.93 -14.17
CA ASP A 200 -9.85 23.86 -14.67
C ASP A 200 -8.45 23.96 -14.06
N ARG A 201 -7.81 22.80 -13.95
CA ARG A 201 -6.47 22.63 -13.36
C ARG A 201 -5.59 21.86 -14.33
N VAL A 202 -4.44 22.43 -14.67
CA VAL A 202 -3.48 21.90 -15.63
C VAL A 202 -2.24 21.43 -14.89
N LEU A 203 -1.80 20.20 -15.13
CA LEU A 203 -0.55 19.67 -14.58
C LEU A 203 0.65 20.45 -15.15
N ALA A 204 1.55 20.88 -14.27
CA ALA A 204 2.92 21.28 -14.65
C ALA A 204 3.90 20.22 -14.12
N GLY A 205 4.20 19.22 -14.94
CA GLY A 205 5.03 18.06 -14.58
C GLY A 205 6.35 17.98 -15.35
N LEU A 206 6.46 18.64 -16.50
CA LEU A 206 7.65 18.58 -17.34
C LEU A 206 8.73 19.56 -16.86
N SER A 207 9.98 19.28 -17.22
CA SER A 207 11.08 20.21 -16.93
C SER A 207 10.88 21.49 -17.74
N VAL A 208 11.13 22.65 -17.13
CA VAL A 208 11.16 23.93 -17.85
C VAL A 208 12.28 24.02 -18.88
N ALA A 209 13.28 23.12 -18.79
CA ALA A 209 14.31 22.97 -19.83
C ALA A 209 13.78 22.27 -21.10
N PHE A 210 12.54 21.79 -21.10
CA PHE A 210 11.86 21.24 -22.27
C PHE A 210 10.74 22.17 -22.71
N ASP A 211 10.63 22.38 -24.02
CA ASP A 211 9.64 23.25 -24.65
C ASP A 211 8.19 22.76 -24.45
N ALA A 212 7.97 21.46 -24.23
CA ALA A 212 6.68 20.92 -23.84
C ALA A 212 6.16 21.49 -22.49
N SER A 213 7.03 21.99 -21.61
CA SER A 213 6.57 22.74 -20.43
C SER A 213 5.87 24.07 -20.80
N CYS A 214 6.18 24.64 -21.97
CA CYS A 214 5.48 25.82 -22.48
C CYS A 214 4.02 25.50 -22.82
N GLU A 215 3.74 24.31 -23.37
CA GLU A 215 2.37 23.83 -23.57
C GLU A 215 1.65 23.75 -22.21
N GLU A 216 2.26 23.12 -21.18
CA GLU A 216 1.65 23.05 -19.84
C GLU A 216 1.30 24.44 -19.27
N MET A 217 2.23 25.39 -19.34
CA MET A 217 2.05 26.75 -18.84
C MET A 217 0.93 27.51 -19.56
N TRP A 218 0.94 27.48 -20.89
CA TRP A 218 0.03 28.31 -21.69
C TRP A 218 -1.33 27.64 -21.91
N LEU A 219 -1.43 26.31 -21.84
CA LEU A 219 -2.69 25.59 -21.74
C LEU A 219 -3.49 26.00 -20.48
N ALA A 220 -2.79 26.40 -19.41
CA ALA A 220 -3.43 27.01 -18.25
C ALA A 220 -3.75 28.50 -18.47
N TRP A 221 -2.72 29.30 -18.74
CA TRP A 221 -2.81 30.77 -18.67
C TRP A 221 -3.53 31.44 -19.84
N ALA A 222 -3.62 30.79 -21.01
CA ALA A 222 -4.44 31.30 -22.11
C ALA A 222 -5.95 31.16 -21.83
N HIS A 223 -6.32 30.21 -20.98
CA HIS A 223 -7.70 29.83 -20.72
C HIS A 223 -8.25 30.36 -19.38
N GLY A 224 -7.43 31.02 -18.55
CA GLY A 224 -7.86 31.40 -17.20
C GLY A 224 -7.92 30.23 -16.22
N ALA A 225 -7.33 29.09 -16.57
CA ALA A 225 -7.23 27.90 -15.72
C ALA A 225 -6.05 28.02 -14.75
N CYS A 226 -6.01 27.14 -13.75
CA CYS A 226 -4.95 27.10 -12.75
C CYS A 226 -3.82 26.16 -13.19
N LEU A 227 -2.58 26.65 -13.24
CA LEU A 227 -1.39 25.81 -13.38
C LEU A 227 -1.06 25.15 -12.03
N VAL A 228 -0.80 23.85 -12.01
CA VAL A 228 -0.51 23.11 -10.77
C VAL A 228 0.86 22.43 -10.86
N PRO A 229 1.91 23.05 -10.30
CA PRO A 229 3.25 22.48 -10.32
C PRO A 229 3.37 21.19 -9.51
N ALA A 230 3.84 20.11 -10.14
CA ALA A 230 4.15 18.85 -9.47
C ALA A 230 5.60 18.83 -8.97
N PRO A 231 5.86 18.39 -7.72
CA PRO A 231 7.23 18.22 -7.23
C PRO A 231 8.02 17.25 -8.10
N ARG A 232 9.27 17.60 -8.43
CA ARG A 232 10.09 16.82 -9.38
C ARG A 232 10.31 15.36 -8.95
N ALA A 233 10.48 15.12 -7.65
CA ALA A 233 10.62 13.79 -7.09
C ALA A 233 9.40 12.90 -7.37
N LEU A 234 8.19 13.46 -7.37
CA LEU A 234 6.94 12.75 -7.64
C LEU A 234 6.80 12.39 -9.12
N VAL A 235 7.14 13.33 -10.02
CA VAL A 235 7.09 13.06 -11.47
C VAL A 235 8.04 11.92 -11.86
N ARG A 236 9.21 11.83 -11.21
CA ARG A 236 10.21 10.78 -11.47
C ARG A 236 9.74 9.37 -11.12
N THR A 237 8.87 9.21 -10.13
CA THR A 237 8.39 7.86 -9.77
C THR A 237 7.35 7.32 -10.76
N GLY A 238 6.72 8.21 -11.53
CA GLY A 238 5.80 7.89 -12.62
C GLY A 238 4.45 7.33 -12.15
N MET A 239 4.46 6.23 -11.40
CA MET A 239 3.29 5.56 -10.85
C MET A 239 2.61 6.40 -9.74
N ASP A 240 3.38 7.03 -8.85
CA ASP A 240 2.80 7.78 -7.71
C ASP A 240 2.18 9.11 -8.14
N LEU A 241 2.46 9.58 -9.37
CA LEU A 241 1.85 10.78 -9.91
C LEU A 241 0.35 10.60 -10.15
N GLY A 242 -0.11 9.39 -10.54
CA GLY A 242 -1.52 9.09 -10.81
C GLY A 242 -2.47 9.51 -9.67
N PRO A 243 -2.30 8.98 -8.45
CA PRO A 243 -3.09 9.37 -7.29
C PRO A 243 -3.03 10.88 -7.00
N TRP A 244 -1.86 11.50 -7.15
CA TRP A 244 -1.67 12.93 -6.95
C TRP A 244 -2.47 13.77 -7.95
N LEU A 245 -2.59 13.35 -9.22
CA LEU A 245 -3.43 14.02 -10.23
C LEU A 245 -4.88 14.12 -9.75
N THR A 246 -5.40 13.06 -9.14
CA THR A 246 -6.76 13.02 -8.60
C THR A 246 -6.92 13.96 -7.41
N VAL A 247 -5.97 13.93 -6.46
CA VAL A 247 -6.00 14.79 -5.25
C VAL A 247 -5.93 16.27 -5.62
N GLN A 248 -5.07 16.60 -6.57
CA GLN A 248 -4.94 17.97 -7.08
C GLN A 248 -6.04 18.36 -8.04
N GLY A 249 -7.04 17.50 -8.29
CA GLY A 249 -8.18 17.80 -9.15
C GLY A 249 -7.78 18.17 -10.57
N ILE A 250 -6.72 17.54 -11.10
CA ILE A 250 -6.20 17.84 -12.43
C ILE A 250 -7.24 17.48 -13.49
N THR A 251 -7.52 18.42 -14.39
CA THR A 251 -8.52 18.29 -15.46
C THR A 251 -7.91 18.21 -16.86
N ALA A 252 -6.69 18.70 -17.04
CA ALA A 252 -5.96 18.68 -18.30
C ALA A 252 -4.49 18.36 -18.07
N ILE A 253 -3.92 17.51 -18.92
CA ILE A 253 -2.53 17.07 -18.83
C ILE A 253 -1.94 17.09 -20.23
N SER A 254 -0.80 17.77 -20.40
CA SER A 254 0.15 17.48 -21.47
C SER A 254 1.30 16.65 -20.90
N THR A 255 1.66 15.56 -21.59
CA THR A 255 2.72 14.67 -21.14
C THR A 255 3.24 13.79 -22.28
N VAL A 256 4.18 12.91 -21.96
CA VAL A 256 4.70 11.91 -22.89
C VAL A 256 3.95 10.59 -22.75
N PRO A 257 3.72 9.84 -23.85
CA PRO A 257 3.07 8.52 -23.82
C PRO A 257 3.62 7.57 -22.76
N THR A 258 4.96 7.51 -22.60
CA THR A 258 5.59 6.61 -21.62
C THR A 258 5.12 6.88 -20.20
N LEU A 259 5.03 8.16 -19.79
CA LEU A 259 4.61 8.54 -18.45
C LEU A 259 3.11 8.27 -18.24
N ALA A 260 2.28 8.59 -19.24
CA ALA A 260 0.85 8.27 -19.20
C ALA A 260 0.54 6.77 -19.21
N GLY A 261 1.45 5.96 -19.79
CA GLY A 261 1.38 4.51 -19.78
C GLY A 261 1.35 3.91 -18.37
N LEU A 262 2.01 4.58 -17.42
CA LEU A 262 2.11 4.14 -16.03
C LEU A 262 0.82 4.40 -15.23
N TRP A 263 -0.02 5.35 -15.64
CA TRP A 263 -1.19 5.73 -14.87
C TRP A 263 -2.35 4.74 -15.04
N ARG A 264 -3.14 4.60 -13.97
CA ARG A 264 -4.36 3.80 -13.98
C ARG A 264 -5.49 4.63 -14.62
N ALA A 265 -6.47 3.95 -15.22
CA ALA A 265 -7.60 4.66 -15.84
C ALA A 265 -8.41 5.46 -14.80
N GLU A 266 -8.47 4.95 -13.56
CA GLU A 266 -9.16 5.57 -12.43
C GLU A 266 -8.56 6.94 -12.05
N ASP A 267 -7.23 7.06 -12.06
CA ASP A 267 -6.48 8.28 -11.72
C ASP A 267 -6.77 9.44 -12.68
N LEU A 268 -7.26 9.11 -13.89
CA LEU A 268 -7.55 10.04 -14.96
C LEU A 268 -9.04 10.35 -15.08
N THR A 269 -9.88 9.87 -14.15
CA THR A 269 -11.35 10.05 -14.23
C THR A 269 -11.74 11.52 -14.26
N GLY A 270 -11.04 12.39 -13.52
CA GLY A 270 -11.24 13.85 -13.54
C GLY A 270 -10.62 14.56 -14.74
N VAL A 271 -9.76 13.87 -15.49
CA VAL A 271 -9.02 14.42 -16.62
C VAL A 271 -9.89 14.34 -17.89
N ARG A 272 -10.25 15.51 -18.41
CA ARG A 272 -11.03 15.68 -19.65
C ARG A 272 -10.16 15.89 -20.88
N LEU A 273 -8.90 16.31 -20.71
CA LEU A 273 -7.93 16.47 -21.80
C LEU A 273 -6.61 15.76 -21.49
N LEU A 274 -6.20 14.87 -22.38
CA LEU A 274 -4.85 14.30 -22.42
C LEU A 274 -4.19 14.69 -23.74
N VAL A 275 -3.05 15.33 -23.65
CA VAL A 275 -2.21 15.66 -24.81
C VAL A 275 -0.92 14.84 -24.70
N PHE A 276 -0.61 14.10 -25.76
CA PHE A 276 0.61 13.31 -25.89
C PHE A 276 1.53 13.97 -26.90
N GLY A 277 2.73 14.30 -26.46
CA GLY A 277 3.77 14.85 -27.31
C GLY A 277 5.13 14.24 -26.99
N GLY A 278 6.13 14.57 -27.79
CA GLY A 278 7.51 14.20 -27.50
C GLY A 278 7.92 12.76 -27.83
N GLU A 279 7.00 11.78 -27.93
CA GLU A 279 7.28 10.38 -28.32
C GLU A 279 6.22 9.81 -29.27
N ALA A 280 6.53 8.70 -29.94
CA ALA A 280 5.52 7.95 -30.67
C ALA A 280 4.53 7.31 -29.69
N CYS A 281 3.24 7.62 -29.81
CA CYS A 281 2.20 7.02 -28.96
C CYS A 281 1.88 5.59 -29.40
N PRO A 282 1.97 4.58 -28.49
CA PRO A 282 1.53 3.23 -28.79
C PRO A 282 0.02 3.17 -29.11
N PRO A 283 -0.41 2.40 -30.13
CA PRO A 283 -1.83 2.23 -30.44
C PRO A 283 -2.65 1.68 -29.26
N GLU A 284 -2.09 0.76 -28.47
CA GLU A 284 -2.76 0.15 -27.32
C GLU A 284 -3.01 1.18 -26.22
N LEU A 285 -2.06 2.11 -26.02
CA LEU A 285 -2.21 3.20 -25.06
C LEU A 285 -3.30 4.19 -25.50
N ALA A 286 -3.31 4.55 -26.77
CA ALA A 286 -4.33 5.40 -27.37
C ALA A 286 -5.73 4.78 -27.20
N ALA A 287 -5.88 3.47 -27.48
CA ALA A 287 -7.13 2.73 -27.32
C ALA A 287 -7.59 2.69 -25.85
N ARG A 288 -6.66 2.49 -24.89
CA ARG A 288 -6.97 2.43 -23.46
C ARG A 288 -7.47 3.76 -22.89
N LEU A 289 -6.86 4.87 -23.30
CA LEU A 289 -7.08 6.18 -22.67
C LEU A 289 -8.15 7.02 -23.36
N THR A 290 -8.55 6.64 -24.57
CA THR A 290 -9.67 7.27 -25.29
C THR A 290 -10.99 6.73 -24.77
N VAL A 291 -11.55 7.40 -23.77
CA VAL A 291 -12.83 7.04 -23.13
C VAL A 291 -13.89 8.12 -23.35
N PRO A 292 -15.19 7.78 -23.28
CA PRO A 292 -16.26 8.78 -23.41
C PRO A 292 -16.09 9.94 -22.42
N GLY A 293 -16.17 11.18 -22.92
CA GLY A 293 -16.04 12.39 -22.11
C GLY A 293 -14.60 12.91 -21.93
N ARG A 294 -13.59 12.20 -22.46
CA ARG A 294 -12.19 12.65 -22.49
C ARG A 294 -11.71 12.80 -23.92
N GLU A 295 -11.01 13.89 -24.21
CA GLU A 295 -10.26 14.03 -25.45
C GLU A 295 -8.81 13.62 -25.23
N VAL A 296 -8.31 12.80 -26.16
CA VAL A 296 -6.90 12.39 -26.21
C VAL A 296 -6.34 12.87 -27.53
N TRP A 297 -5.26 13.63 -27.49
CA TRP A 297 -4.61 14.23 -28.65
C TRP A 297 -3.17 13.76 -28.73
N ASN A 298 -2.70 13.52 -29.95
CA ASN A 298 -1.29 13.30 -30.25
C ASN A 298 -0.77 14.54 -30.97
N THR A 299 0.16 15.25 -30.36
CA THR A 299 0.79 16.47 -30.87
C THR A 299 2.21 16.16 -31.33
N TYR A 300 2.66 16.86 -32.36
CA TYR A 300 4.00 16.74 -32.90
C TYR A 300 4.53 18.13 -33.26
N GLY A 301 5.74 18.40 -32.82
CA GLY A 301 6.52 19.56 -33.23
C GLY A 301 7.95 19.40 -32.74
N PRO A 302 8.96 19.70 -33.56
CA PRO A 302 10.30 19.95 -33.07
C PRO A 302 10.37 21.34 -32.39
N THR A 303 11.32 21.52 -31.47
CA THR A 303 11.57 22.81 -30.79
C THR A 303 11.80 23.95 -31.77
N GLU A 304 12.44 23.65 -32.90
CA GLU A 304 12.71 24.56 -34.01
C GLU A 304 11.45 25.13 -34.68
N THR A 305 10.27 24.56 -34.42
CA THR A 305 8.98 25.01 -34.95
C THR A 305 7.99 25.42 -33.87
N THR A 306 8.50 25.73 -32.68
CA THR A 306 7.75 26.21 -31.51
C THR A 306 6.75 25.18 -30.97
N VAL A 307 7.25 24.23 -30.18
CA VAL A 307 6.49 23.25 -29.37
C VAL A 307 5.66 22.25 -30.20
N VAL A 308 4.58 22.70 -30.84
CA VAL A 308 3.66 21.85 -31.64
C VAL A 308 3.44 22.48 -33.01
N ALA A 309 3.61 21.70 -34.06
CA ALA A 309 3.37 22.08 -35.45
C ALA A 309 2.13 21.41 -36.04
N CYS A 310 1.81 20.19 -35.61
CA CYS A 310 0.59 19.46 -36.00
C CYS A 310 0.02 18.63 -34.87
N ALA A 311 -1.27 18.30 -35.00
CA ALA A 311 -1.97 17.49 -34.02
C ALA A 311 -3.00 16.57 -34.67
N ALA A 312 -3.22 15.40 -34.07
CA ALA A 312 -4.29 14.48 -34.37
C ALA A 312 -5.07 14.11 -33.12
N ARG A 313 -6.39 14.14 -33.19
CA ARG A 313 -7.23 13.55 -32.15
C ARG A 313 -7.16 12.03 -32.25
N LEU A 314 -6.87 11.38 -31.14
CA LEU A 314 -6.88 9.93 -31.03
C LEU A 314 -8.31 9.45 -30.77
N THR A 315 -8.76 8.49 -31.58
CA THR A 315 -10.09 7.86 -31.46
C THR A 315 -10.02 6.47 -30.84
N GLY A 316 -8.81 5.96 -30.59
CA GLY A 316 -8.56 4.58 -30.18
C GLY A 316 -8.65 3.55 -31.32
N ALA A 317 -8.91 3.98 -32.57
CA ALA A 317 -9.03 3.10 -33.73
C ALA A 317 -8.23 3.64 -34.93
N GLY A 318 -7.64 2.73 -35.71
CA GLY A 318 -6.80 3.08 -36.87
C GLY A 318 -5.36 3.44 -36.50
N PRO A 319 -4.53 3.85 -37.48
CA PRO A 319 -3.13 4.18 -37.22
C PRO A 319 -3.01 5.47 -36.39
N VAL A 320 -2.05 5.49 -35.46
CA VAL A 320 -1.69 6.68 -34.68
C VAL A 320 -1.04 7.70 -35.61
N ARG A 321 -1.74 8.82 -35.83
CA ARG A 321 -1.28 9.94 -36.67
C ARG A 321 -0.64 11.01 -35.82
N ILE A 322 0.31 11.75 -36.40
CA ILE A 322 0.75 13.06 -35.87
C ILE A 322 -0.14 14.20 -36.37
N GLY A 323 -0.88 13.96 -37.47
CA GLY A 323 -2.06 14.74 -37.84
C GLY A 323 -1.82 15.83 -38.86
N VAL A 324 -2.60 16.91 -38.74
CA VAL A 324 -2.65 18.05 -39.68
C VAL A 324 -2.13 19.30 -38.97
N PRO A 325 -1.60 20.29 -39.71
CA PRO A 325 -0.96 21.44 -39.08
C PRO A 325 -1.89 22.29 -38.23
N LEU A 326 -1.28 22.97 -37.27
CA LEU A 326 -1.93 24.03 -36.50
C LEU A 326 -2.19 25.25 -37.40
N ASP A 327 -3.13 26.10 -36.98
CA ASP A 327 -3.38 27.36 -37.65
C ASP A 327 -2.12 28.24 -37.63
N GLY A 328 -1.60 28.63 -38.80
CA GLY A 328 -0.36 29.38 -38.96
C GLY A 328 0.87 28.54 -39.34
N TRP A 329 0.79 27.21 -39.30
CA TRP A 329 1.86 26.29 -39.73
C TRP A 329 1.54 25.71 -41.10
N ASP A 330 2.57 25.59 -41.92
CA ASP A 330 2.49 24.87 -43.19
C ASP A 330 3.35 23.60 -43.13
N LEU A 331 2.81 22.48 -43.61
CA LEU A 331 3.49 21.18 -43.57
C LEU A 331 3.51 20.56 -44.96
N SER A 332 4.66 20.02 -45.36
CA SER A 332 4.82 19.25 -46.59
C SER A 332 5.76 18.07 -46.39
N VAL A 333 5.62 17.04 -47.22
CA VAL A 333 6.46 15.84 -47.20
C VAL A 333 7.20 15.77 -48.54
N VAL A 334 8.53 15.75 -48.48
CA VAL A 334 9.38 15.87 -49.68
C VAL A 334 10.33 14.69 -49.86
N ASP A 335 10.65 14.38 -51.12
CA ASP A 335 11.65 13.38 -51.50
C ASP A 335 13.10 13.91 -51.35
N GLY A 336 14.09 13.07 -51.66
CA GLY A 336 15.51 13.44 -51.61
C GLY A 336 15.92 14.57 -52.57
N ALA A 337 15.09 14.89 -53.56
CA ALA A 337 15.28 16.01 -54.48
C ALA A 337 14.49 17.27 -54.05
N GLY A 338 13.76 17.22 -52.94
CA GLY A 338 12.97 18.33 -52.41
C GLY A 338 11.60 18.52 -53.08
N ARG A 339 11.11 17.51 -53.81
CA ARG A 339 9.79 17.52 -54.48
C ARG A 339 8.74 16.89 -53.57
N VAL A 340 7.49 17.37 -53.65
CA VAL A 340 6.38 16.84 -52.83
C VAL A 340 6.08 15.39 -53.22
N VAL A 341 5.90 14.52 -52.22
CA VAL A 341 5.60 13.09 -52.44
C VAL A 341 4.11 12.84 -52.69
N GLU A 342 3.76 11.70 -53.29
CA GLU A 342 2.37 11.30 -53.55
C GLU A 342 1.66 10.76 -52.28
N ALA A 343 0.33 10.66 -52.33
CA ALA A 343 -0.45 10.04 -51.25
C ALA A 343 -0.03 8.60 -50.97
N GLY A 344 0.31 8.31 -49.71
CA GLY A 344 0.80 7.02 -49.25
C GLY A 344 2.32 6.85 -49.31
N GLU A 345 3.04 7.76 -49.97
CA GLU A 345 4.50 7.73 -50.04
C GLU A 345 5.16 8.31 -48.79
N ILE A 346 6.41 7.89 -48.55
CA ILE A 346 7.22 8.27 -47.40
C ILE A 346 8.29 9.26 -47.86
N GLY A 347 8.44 10.37 -47.14
CA GLY A 347 9.47 11.37 -47.38
C GLY A 347 9.85 12.12 -46.11
N GLU A 348 10.71 13.12 -46.23
CA GLU A 348 11.10 13.99 -45.13
C GLU A 348 10.03 15.05 -44.86
N LEU A 349 9.67 15.26 -43.59
CA LEU A 349 8.77 16.34 -43.19
C LEU A 349 9.51 17.68 -43.19
N VAL A 350 8.95 18.66 -43.89
CA VAL A 350 9.38 20.06 -43.89
C VAL A 350 8.27 20.96 -43.37
N ILE A 351 8.65 21.92 -42.53
CA ILE A 351 7.71 22.80 -41.82
C ILE A 351 8.00 24.25 -42.18
N GLY A 352 6.95 25.00 -42.47
CA GLY A 352 6.95 26.44 -42.68
C GLY A 352 5.95 27.14 -41.76
N GLY A 353 5.91 28.47 -41.84
CA GLY A 353 4.89 29.29 -41.19
C GLY A 353 5.37 30.10 -39.99
N VAL A 354 4.42 30.59 -39.18
CA VAL A 354 4.68 31.57 -38.10
C VAL A 354 5.49 30.99 -36.94
N GLY A 355 5.43 29.68 -36.73
CA GLY A 355 6.11 28.98 -35.64
C GLY A 355 7.61 28.75 -35.83
N LEU A 356 8.21 29.12 -36.97
CA LEU A 356 9.63 28.89 -37.19
C LEU A 356 10.48 29.70 -36.21
N ALA A 357 11.31 28.99 -35.46
CA ALA A 357 12.31 29.56 -34.57
C ALA A 357 13.60 29.94 -35.33
N ARG A 358 14.63 30.27 -34.56
CA ARG A 358 15.99 30.44 -35.08
C ARG A 358 17.03 29.81 -34.15
N TYR A 359 18.14 29.36 -34.71
CA TYR A 359 19.30 29.04 -33.89
C TYR A 359 20.04 30.31 -33.46
N LEU A 360 20.67 30.28 -32.28
CA LEU A 360 21.58 31.36 -31.87
C LEU A 360 22.82 31.44 -32.77
N ASP A 361 23.28 30.30 -33.30
CA ASP A 361 24.34 30.23 -34.30
C ASP A 361 23.78 30.57 -35.70
N PRO A 362 24.18 31.69 -36.32
CA PRO A 362 23.66 32.14 -37.61
C PRO A 362 24.07 31.24 -38.78
N VAL A 363 25.20 30.53 -38.69
CA VAL A 363 25.64 29.60 -39.75
C VAL A 363 24.72 28.38 -39.76
N ARG A 364 24.50 27.79 -38.58
CA ARG A 364 23.59 26.65 -38.42
C ARG A 364 22.14 27.01 -38.71
N ASP A 365 21.74 28.23 -38.37
CA ASP A 365 20.42 28.76 -38.70
C ASP A 365 20.19 28.77 -40.21
N ALA A 366 21.12 29.34 -40.98
CA ALA A 366 21.03 29.39 -42.43
C ALA A 366 21.05 28.01 -43.11
N GLU A 367 21.78 27.05 -42.55
CA GLU A 367 21.82 25.66 -43.04
C GLU A 367 20.47 24.94 -42.83
N ARG A 368 19.88 25.07 -41.63
CA ARG A 368 18.73 24.27 -41.22
C ARG A 368 17.38 24.92 -41.48
N PHE A 369 17.35 26.24 -41.57
CA PHE A 369 16.19 27.04 -41.95
C PHE A 369 16.42 27.68 -43.33
N ALA A 370 16.65 26.84 -44.34
CA ALA A 370 16.93 27.28 -45.70
C ALA A 370 15.64 27.60 -46.49
N PRO A 371 15.70 28.44 -47.52
CA PRO A 371 14.61 28.59 -48.48
C PRO A 371 14.32 27.26 -49.19
N LEU A 372 13.05 26.98 -49.48
CA LEU A 372 12.62 25.81 -50.24
C LEU A 372 11.78 26.25 -51.45
N PRO A 373 12.43 26.61 -52.58
CA PRO A 373 11.76 27.19 -53.75
C PRO A 373 10.66 26.30 -54.35
N ALA A 374 10.80 24.98 -54.24
CA ALA A 374 9.79 24.02 -54.72
C ALA A 374 8.41 24.21 -54.07
N LEU A 375 8.35 24.78 -52.85
CA LEU A 375 7.10 25.09 -52.14
C LEU A 375 6.80 26.61 -52.12
N GLY A 376 7.64 27.43 -52.76
CA GLY A 376 7.55 28.89 -52.67
C GLY A 376 7.89 29.47 -51.28
N TRP A 377 8.48 28.67 -50.38
CA TRP A 377 8.78 29.10 -49.01
C TRP A 377 10.15 29.77 -48.92
N GLN A 378 10.17 31.01 -48.39
CA GLN A 378 11.39 31.79 -48.18
C GLN A 378 12.26 31.25 -47.03
N ARG A 379 11.64 30.51 -46.10
CA ARG A 379 12.31 29.85 -44.98
C ARG A 379 11.50 28.61 -44.62
N ALA A 380 12.16 27.47 -44.57
CA ALA A 380 11.56 26.19 -44.22
C ALA A 380 12.50 25.43 -43.28
N TYR A 381 11.95 24.78 -42.27
CA TYR A 381 12.72 23.90 -41.39
C TYR A 381 12.62 22.46 -41.89
N ARG A 382 13.77 21.86 -42.22
CA ARG A 382 13.88 20.43 -42.54
C ARG A 382 14.03 19.64 -41.24
N THR A 383 13.03 18.82 -40.91
CA THR A 383 12.94 18.19 -39.59
C THR A 383 13.90 17.00 -39.42
N GLY A 384 14.29 16.35 -40.52
CA GLY A 384 14.93 15.03 -40.53
C GLY A 384 13.99 13.87 -40.17
N ASP A 385 12.70 14.12 -39.91
CA ASP A 385 11.71 13.09 -39.61
C ASP A 385 11.11 12.53 -40.90
N LEU A 386 11.04 11.20 -41.00
CA LEU A 386 10.39 10.49 -42.09
C LEU A 386 8.92 10.26 -41.75
N VAL A 387 8.04 10.71 -42.62
CA VAL A 387 6.60 10.62 -42.46
C VAL A 387 5.96 10.10 -43.74
N ARG A 388 4.84 9.39 -43.59
CA ARG A 388 3.98 9.03 -44.72
C ARG A 388 2.93 10.11 -44.91
N TYR A 389 2.81 10.60 -46.14
CA TYR A 389 1.75 11.52 -46.52
C TYR A 389 0.41 10.76 -46.60
N ASP A 390 -0.57 11.19 -45.81
CA ASP A 390 -1.93 10.64 -45.77
C ASP A 390 -2.89 11.82 -45.64
N ALA A 391 -3.92 11.87 -46.48
CA ALA A 391 -4.91 12.95 -46.53
C ALA A 391 -5.73 13.10 -45.23
N ALA A 392 -5.83 12.03 -44.43
CA ALA A 392 -6.46 12.08 -43.10
C ALA A 392 -5.53 12.65 -42.00
N GLY A 393 -4.26 12.91 -42.33
CA GLY A 393 -3.23 13.41 -41.42
C GLY A 393 -1.97 12.55 -41.46
N LEU A 394 -0.81 13.17 -41.26
CA LEU A 394 0.50 12.54 -41.41
C LEU A 394 0.71 11.39 -40.43
N VAL A 395 1.41 10.34 -40.88
CA VAL A 395 1.83 9.21 -40.04
C VAL A 395 3.35 9.23 -39.88
N PHE A 396 3.81 9.28 -38.63
CA PHE A 396 5.24 9.21 -38.33
C PHE A 396 5.80 7.81 -38.60
N ILE A 397 6.92 7.73 -39.31
CA ILE A 397 7.58 6.46 -39.67
C ILE A 397 8.88 6.30 -38.88
N GLY A 398 9.66 7.36 -38.72
CA GLY A 398 10.94 7.32 -38.03
C GLY A 398 11.78 8.55 -38.33
N ARG A 399 13.10 8.47 -38.12
CA ARG A 399 14.06 9.52 -38.46
C ARG A 399 15.01 9.08 -39.57
N ALA A 400 15.42 10.03 -40.40
CA ALA A 400 16.46 9.82 -41.41
C ALA A 400 17.88 9.94 -40.82
N ASP A 401 18.01 10.47 -39.61
CA ASP A 401 19.26 10.60 -38.85
C ASP A 401 19.22 9.79 -37.54
N ASP A 402 20.30 9.86 -36.76
CA ASP A 402 20.55 9.01 -35.59
C ASP A 402 19.93 9.54 -34.28
N GLN A 403 18.92 10.40 -34.37
CA GLN A 403 18.29 11.00 -33.22
C GLN A 403 17.17 10.12 -32.65
N VAL A 404 17.14 9.97 -31.32
CA VAL A 404 16.20 9.08 -30.61
C VAL A 404 15.45 9.81 -29.51
N LYS A 405 14.33 9.23 -29.07
CA LYS A 405 13.49 9.75 -27.98
C LYS A 405 13.43 8.72 -26.86
N LEU A 406 13.80 9.10 -25.64
CA LEU A 406 13.78 8.23 -24.46
C LEU A 406 13.17 8.97 -23.27
N GLY A 407 12.09 8.43 -22.69
CA GLY A 407 11.41 9.04 -21.54
C GLY A 407 10.95 10.48 -21.79
N GLY A 408 10.55 10.79 -23.02
CA GLY A 408 10.11 12.10 -23.47
C GLY A 408 11.22 13.04 -23.95
N ARG A 409 12.49 12.63 -23.83
CA ARG A 409 13.65 13.49 -24.15
C ARG A 409 14.20 13.21 -25.53
N ARG A 410 14.47 14.27 -26.28
CA ARG A 410 15.17 14.21 -27.57
C ARG A 410 16.68 14.04 -27.31
N ILE A 411 17.20 12.86 -27.63
CA ILE A 411 18.61 12.49 -27.44
C ILE A 411 19.27 12.45 -28.81
N GLU A 412 20.27 13.29 -29.04
CA GLU A 412 21.20 13.10 -30.14
C GLU A 412 22.19 12.01 -29.72
N LEU A 413 22.12 10.83 -30.36
CA LEU A 413 23.09 9.79 -30.07
C LEU A 413 24.52 10.28 -30.33
N GLY A 414 24.72 11.21 -31.27
CA GLY A 414 26.01 11.87 -31.51
C GLY A 414 26.58 12.66 -30.32
N GLU A 415 25.75 13.28 -29.45
CA GLU A 415 26.24 13.94 -28.22
C GLU A 415 26.79 12.90 -27.25
N VAL A 416 26.10 11.76 -27.15
CA VAL A 416 26.52 10.63 -26.32
C VAL A 416 27.75 9.97 -26.95
N ASP A 417 27.81 9.79 -28.27
CA ASP A 417 28.96 9.26 -29.01
C ASP A 417 30.21 10.11 -28.77
N ALA A 418 30.09 11.43 -28.87
CA ALA A 418 31.19 12.36 -28.63
C ALA A 418 31.63 12.33 -27.16
N ALA A 419 30.70 12.28 -26.21
CA ALA A 419 31.02 12.17 -24.79
C ALA A 419 31.70 10.84 -24.46
N LEU A 420 31.25 9.73 -25.07
CA LEU A 420 31.86 8.40 -24.96
C LEU A 420 33.23 8.34 -25.62
N LEU A 421 33.42 8.99 -26.78
CA LEU A 421 34.69 9.06 -27.50
C LEU A 421 35.71 9.95 -26.77
N ALA A 422 35.24 10.99 -26.06
CA ALA A 422 36.07 11.88 -25.24
C ALA A 422 36.51 11.26 -23.90
N LEU A 423 36.18 9.99 -23.65
CA LEU A 423 36.68 9.23 -22.52
C LEU A 423 38.11 8.74 -22.78
N PRO A 424 38.96 8.69 -21.74
CA PRO A 424 40.33 8.21 -21.88
C PRO A 424 40.34 6.74 -22.34
N GLY A 425 41.13 6.44 -23.38
CA GLY A 425 41.37 5.06 -23.82
C GLY A 425 40.39 4.50 -24.86
N ILE A 426 39.45 5.30 -25.37
CA ILE A 426 38.45 4.89 -26.36
C ILE A 426 38.91 5.22 -27.78
N ALA A 427 38.97 4.23 -28.67
CA ALA A 427 39.30 4.40 -30.09
C ALA A 427 38.07 4.51 -31.01
N GLY A 428 36.91 4.03 -30.55
CA GLY A 428 35.63 4.23 -31.22
C GLY A 428 34.48 4.11 -30.23
N ALA A 429 33.40 4.87 -30.42
CA ALA A 429 32.22 4.78 -29.58
C ALA A 429 30.94 5.02 -30.37
N ALA A 430 29.85 4.43 -29.91
CA ALA A 430 28.52 4.69 -30.42
C ALA A 430 27.44 4.38 -29.39
N ALA A 431 26.42 5.19 -29.27
CA ALA A 431 25.25 4.97 -28.43
C ALA A 431 24.08 4.47 -29.28
N ALA A 432 23.19 3.67 -28.68
CA ALA A 432 21.94 3.24 -29.26
C ALA A 432 20.86 3.01 -28.19
N VAL A 433 19.59 3.21 -28.54
CA VAL A 433 18.44 2.88 -27.67
C VAL A 433 17.98 1.46 -27.95
N ARG A 434 17.58 0.76 -26.89
CA ARG A 434 17.24 -0.66 -26.91
C ARG A 434 16.03 -0.97 -26.03
N THR A 435 15.26 -2.00 -26.38
CA THR A 435 14.05 -2.41 -25.63
C THR A 435 14.32 -3.70 -24.85
N THR A 436 13.97 -3.72 -23.57
CA THR A 436 14.13 -4.86 -22.66
C THR A 436 12.99 -5.88 -22.83
N THR A 437 13.17 -7.09 -22.30
CA THR A 437 12.18 -8.18 -22.35
C THR A 437 10.88 -7.87 -21.60
N ALA A 438 10.92 -6.95 -20.63
CA ALA A 438 9.75 -6.45 -19.90
C ALA A 438 9.03 -5.29 -20.63
N GLY A 439 9.54 -4.85 -21.79
CA GLY A 439 8.93 -3.81 -22.63
C GLY A 439 9.41 -2.38 -22.37
N HIS A 440 10.49 -2.18 -21.59
CA HIS A 440 11.02 -0.85 -21.27
C HIS A 440 12.18 -0.46 -22.20
N GLN A 441 12.32 0.82 -22.58
CA GLN A 441 13.45 1.32 -23.38
C GLN A 441 14.63 1.76 -22.49
N VAL A 442 15.86 1.47 -22.90
CA VAL A 442 17.13 1.82 -22.22
C VAL A 442 18.16 2.37 -23.21
N LEU A 443 19.05 3.27 -22.75
CA LEU A 443 20.16 3.82 -23.54
C LEU A 443 21.45 3.02 -23.30
N VAL A 444 22.12 2.56 -24.36
CA VAL A 444 23.35 1.76 -24.32
C VAL A 444 24.47 2.47 -25.07
N GLY A 445 25.67 2.53 -24.50
CA GLY A 445 26.86 3.18 -25.03
C GLY A 445 27.94 2.16 -25.32
N TYR A 446 28.17 1.86 -26.59
CA TYR A 446 29.13 0.88 -27.08
C TYR A 446 30.53 1.49 -27.19
N LEU A 447 31.53 0.82 -26.63
CA LEU A 447 32.89 1.33 -26.50
C LEU A 447 33.90 0.37 -27.15
N ALA A 448 34.63 0.84 -28.16
CA ALA A 448 35.78 0.14 -28.74
C ALA A 448 37.08 0.73 -28.14
N PRO A 449 37.82 -0.03 -27.32
CA PRO A 449 39.07 0.44 -26.70
C PRO A 449 40.17 0.66 -27.75
N ALA A 450 41.12 1.55 -27.44
CA ALA A 450 42.39 1.60 -28.16
C ALA A 450 43.20 0.30 -27.93
N PRO A 451 44.13 -0.06 -28.85
CA PRO A 451 44.98 -1.24 -28.67
C PRO A 451 45.68 -1.21 -27.31
N ASP A 452 45.69 -2.36 -26.62
CA ASP A 452 46.34 -2.56 -25.31
C ASP A 452 45.77 -1.71 -24.14
N VAL A 453 44.53 -1.21 -24.26
CA VAL A 453 43.83 -0.48 -23.18
C VAL A 453 42.70 -1.31 -22.56
N GLU A 454 42.77 -1.55 -21.25
CA GLU A 454 41.64 -2.08 -20.47
C GLU A 454 40.70 -0.95 -20.02
N LEU A 455 39.38 -1.16 -20.17
CA LEU A 455 38.35 -0.17 -19.83
C LEU A 455 37.80 -0.38 -18.41
N ASP A 456 37.97 0.62 -17.55
CA ASP A 456 37.32 0.71 -16.24
C ASP A 456 35.93 1.37 -16.37
N LEU A 457 34.89 0.56 -16.61
CA LEU A 457 33.54 1.07 -16.87
C LEU A 457 32.95 1.92 -15.72
N PRO A 458 33.10 1.56 -14.43
CA PRO A 458 32.70 2.44 -13.32
C PRO A 458 33.37 3.81 -13.34
N ALA A 459 34.69 3.89 -13.54
CA ALA A 459 35.40 5.16 -13.62
C ALA A 459 34.97 5.99 -14.84
N LEU A 460 34.78 5.33 -15.99
CA LEU A 460 34.27 5.95 -17.21
C LEU A 460 32.83 6.48 -17.03
N ARG A 461 31.97 5.73 -16.35
CA ARG A 461 30.59 6.15 -16.03
C ARG A 461 30.59 7.34 -15.07
N ALA A 462 31.49 7.39 -14.09
CA ALA A 462 31.66 8.53 -13.20
C ALA A 462 32.10 9.79 -13.96
N LEU A 463 32.99 9.65 -14.95
CA LEU A 463 33.39 10.76 -15.84
C LEU A 463 32.24 11.23 -16.74
N LEU A 464 31.41 10.31 -17.24
CA LEU A 464 30.19 10.67 -17.98
C LEU A 464 29.19 11.41 -17.08
N ALA A 465 29.05 11.03 -15.81
CA ALA A 465 28.15 11.70 -14.87
C ALA A 465 28.51 13.16 -14.57
N LEU A 466 29.77 13.55 -14.82
CA LEU A 466 30.22 14.94 -14.72
C LEU A 466 29.82 15.77 -15.96
N ARG A 467 29.68 15.13 -17.14
CA ARG A 467 29.51 15.79 -18.44
C ARG A 467 28.11 15.67 -19.02
N LEU A 468 27.40 14.58 -18.71
CA LEU A 468 26.07 14.25 -19.21
C LEU A 468 25.03 14.32 -18.08
N PRO A 469 23.80 14.80 -18.37
CA PRO A 469 22.66 14.66 -17.46
C PRO A 469 22.39 13.20 -17.08
N ALA A 470 21.89 12.95 -15.87
CA ALA A 470 21.68 11.60 -15.36
C ALA A 470 20.91 10.64 -16.31
N PRO A 471 19.85 11.08 -17.03
CA PRO A 471 19.13 10.21 -17.97
C PRO A 471 19.84 9.97 -19.32
N LEU A 472 20.89 10.74 -19.62
CA LEU A 472 21.72 10.56 -20.81
C LEU A 472 22.96 9.72 -20.54
N ILE A 473 23.19 9.28 -19.30
CA ILE A 473 24.29 8.39 -18.95
C ILE A 473 23.92 6.97 -19.40
N PRO A 474 24.55 6.44 -20.46
CA PRO A 474 24.16 5.15 -21.01
C PRO A 474 24.67 3.98 -20.13
N LEU A 475 24.08 2.81 -20.33
CA LEU A 475 24.69 1.54 -19.96
C LEU A 475 25.93 1.30 -20.85
N LEU A 476 27.13 1.16 -20.27
CA LEU A 476 28.37 1.02 -21.06
C LEU A 476 28.63 -0.43 -21.50
N ALA A 477 28.93 -0.63 -22.79
CA ALA A 477 29.10 -1.93 -23.42
C ALA A 477 30.37 -2.00 -24.30
N PRO A 478 31.47 -2.59 -23.82
CA PRO A 478 32.65 -2.84 -24.65
C PRO A 478 32.34 -3.71 -25.89
N VAL A 479 32.89 -3.33 -27.05
CA VAL A 479 32.82 -4.06 -28.33
C VAL A 479 34.18 -4.07 -29.02
N GLY A 480 34.44 -5.09 -29.85
CA GLY A 480 35.73 -5.22 -30.55
C GLY A 480 35.96 -4.14 -31.63
N SER A 481 34.89 -3.68 -32.26
CA SER A 481 34.90 -2.55 -33.18
C SER A 481 33.50 -1.95 -33.28
N ILE A 482 33.42 -0.70 -33.71
CA ILE A 482 32.13 -0.07 -34.03
C ILE A 482 31.81 -0.41 -35.50
N PRO A 483 30.75 -1.17 -35.79
CA PRO A 483 30.37 -1.50 -37.16
C PRO A 483 30.00 -0.22 -37.90
N THR A 484 30.41 -0.11 -39.15
CA THR A 484 30.13 1.05 -40.01
C THR A 484 29.48 0.60 -41.31
N ARG A 485 28.52 1.39 -41.80
CA ARG A 485 27.90 1.22 -43.12
C ARG A 485 28.92 1.54 -44.22
N GLY A 486 28.65 1.16 -45.47
CA GLY A 486 29.49 1.49 -46.63
C GLY A 486 29.72 3.00 -46.87
N SER A 487 28.96 3.87 -46.17
CA SER A 487 29.11 5.33 -46.14
C SER A 487 30.07 5.85 -45.06
N GLY A 488 30.68 4.99 -44.23
CA GLY A 488 31.57 5.37 -43.13
C GLY A 488 30.87 5.81 -41.84
N LYS A 489 29.52 5.81 -41.79
CA LYS A 489 28.73 6.09 -40.58
C LYS A 489 28.55 4.82 -39.73
N VAL A 490 28.37 4.97 -38.42
CA VAL A 490 28.09 3.84 -37.50
C VAL A 490 26.80 3.12 -37.91
N ASP A 491 26.87 1.80 -37.98
CA ASP A 491 25.70 0.95 -38.20
C ASP A 491 25.09 0.50 -36.87
N ARG A 492 24.21 1.34 -36.31
CA ARG A 492 23.63 1.11 -34.98
C ARG A 492 22.70 -0.11 -34.91
N ASP A 493 22.18 -0.57 -36.03
CA ASP A 493 21.36 -1.78 -36.11
C ASP A 493 22.20 -3.05 -36.06
N ALA A 494 23.47 -2.96 -36.49
CA ALA A 494 24.45 -4.04 -36.39
C ALA A 494 25.16 -4.07 -35.02
N LEU A 495 24.92 -3.10 -34.14
CA LEU A 495 25.45 -3.10 -32.77
C LEU A 495 24.75 -4.19 -31.94
N PRO A 496 25.50 -5.02 -31.20
CA PRO A 496 24.97 -6.22 -30.57
C PRO A 496 23.83 -5.90 -29.58
N TRP A 497 22.68 -6.56 -29.76
CA TRP A 497 21.55 -6.51 -28.83
C TRP A 497 20.68 -7.79 -28.93
N PRO A 498 20.23 -8.40 -27.82
CA PRO A 498 20.67 -8.13 -26.45
C PRO A 498 22.19 -8.25 -26.36
N LEU A 499 22.83 -7.45 -25.49
CA LEU A 499 24.28 -7.53 -25.33
C LEU A 499 24.65 -9.02 -25.09
N GLU A 500 25.77 -9.53 -25.62
CA GLU A 500 26.15 -10.94 -25.40
C GLU A 500 26.31 -11.30 -23.91
N ARG A 501 26.33 -10.29 -23.03
CA ARG A 501 26.26 -10.39 -21.55
C ARG A 501 24.85 -10.39 -20.96
N LEU A 502 23.80 -10.41 -21.78
CA LEU A 502 22.38 -10.30 -21.42
C LEU A 502 21.55 -11.53 -21.85
N GLU A 503 22.17 -12.59 -22.39
CA GLU A 503 21.52 -13.89 -22.40
C GLU A 503 21.50 -14.48 -20.97
N PRO A 504 20.35 -15.01 -20.49
CA PRO A 504 20.22 -15.53 -19.12
C PRO A 504 21.22 -16.65 -18.78
N GLU A 505 21.83 -17.29 -19.77
CA GLU A 505 22.81 -18.35 -19.57
C GLU A 505 24.26 -17.85 -19.40
N SER A 506 24.53 -16.57 -19.68
CA SER A 506 25.89 -15.97 -19.69
C SER A 506 26.03 -14.70 -18.84
N ALA A 507 24.95 -14.23 -18.19
CA ALA A 507 24.86 -12.92 -17.53
C ALA A 507 25.47 -12.85 -16.11
N THR A 508 26.19 -13.87 -15.68
CA THR A 508 27.03 -13.81 -14.48
C THR A 508 28.47 -13.51 -14.89
N PRO A 509 29.02 -12.32 -14.62
CA PRO A 509 30.47 -12.13 -14.70
C PRO A 509 31.16 -13.23 -13.90
N ALA A 510 32.30 -13.75 -14.37
CA ALA A 510 33.08 -14.77 -13.64
C ALA A 510 33.46 -14.34 -12.20
N THR A 511 33.28 -13.05 -11.86
CA THR A 511 33.49 -12.43 -10.54
C THR A 511 32.25 -12.43 -9.64
N LEU A 512 31.02 -12.41 -10.17
CA LEU A 512 29.78 -12.47 -9.38
C LEU A 512 29.30 -13.92 -9.33
N VAL A 513 29.84 -14.67 -8.39
CA VAL A 513 29.51 -16.08 -8.16
C VAL A 513 28.51 -16.21 -7.00
N GLY A 514 27.80 -17.34 -6.93
CA GLY A 514 26.95 -17.64 -5.78
C GLY A 514 25.68 -16.80 -5.73
N ALA A 515 25.37 -16.21 -4.56
CA ALA A 515 24.12 -15.49 -4.34
C ALA A 515 24.06 -14.16 -5.11
N ALA A 516 25.20 -13.49 -5.27
CA ALA A 516 25.29 -12.19 -5.94
C ALA A 516 24.91 -12.25 -7.42
N GLY A 517 25.38 -13.29 -8.12
CA GLY A 517 25.05 -13.52 -9.53
C GLY A 517 23.56 -13.79 -9.75
N TRP A 518 22.98 -14.68 -8.95
CA TRP A 518 21.54 -14.98 -9.01
C TRP A 518 20.67 -13.78 -8.62
N LEU A 519 21.06 -13.04 -7.58
CA LEU A 519 20.36 -11.82 -7.17
C LEU A 519 20.43 -10.78 -8.29
N ALA A 520 21.57 -10.63 -8.96
CA ALA A 520 21.72 -9.74 -10.11
C ALA A 520 20.76 -10.09 -11.25
N GLU A 521 20.56 -11.37 -11.57
CA GLU A 521 19.56 -11.80 -12.58
C GLU A 521 18.12 -11.46 -12.16
N LEU A 522 17.77 -11.71 -10.90
CA LEU A 522 16.44 -11.40 -10.37
C LEU A 522 16.16 -9.90 -10.42
N TRP A 523 17.17 -9.13 -10.04
CA TRP A 523 17.13 -7.69 -9.97
C TRP A 523 17.12 -7.08 -11.38
N THR A 524 17.86 -7.67 -12.31
CA THR A 524 17.78 -7.36 -13.74
C THR A 524 16.40 -7.66 -14.32
N ARG A 525 15.74 -8.75 -13.92
CA ARG A 525 14.34 -9.03 -14.32
C ARG A 525 13.34 -8.05 -13.71
N THR A 526 13.61 -7.59 -12.49
CA THR A 526 12.70 -6.70 -11.74
C THR A 526 12.82 -5.24 -12.20
N LEU A 527 14.03 -4.77 -12.55
CA LEU A 527 14.29 -3.40 -12.99
C LEU A 527 14.53 -3.23 -14.49
N GLY A 528 14.83 -4.32 -15.22
CA GLY A 528 15.17 -4.27 -16.63
C GLY A 528 16.62 -3.86 -16.94
N VAL A 529 17.51 -3.75 -15.94
CA VAL A 529 18.90 -3.27 -16.08
C VAL A 529 19.89 -4.35 -15.63
N ALA A 530 20.91 -4.65 -16.44
CA ALA A 530 21.94 -5.64 -16.09
C ALA A 530 22.73 -5.19 -14.85
N VAL A 531 22.63 -5.95 -13.77
CA VAL A 531 23.38 -5.66 -12.53
C VAL A 531 24.70 -6.44 -12.57
N LEU A 532 25.81 -5.76 -12.89
CA LEU A 532 27.11 -6.39 -13.13
C LEU A 532 28.14 -6.17 -12.01
N ASP A 533 27.80 -5.34 -11.02
CA ASP A 533 28.67 -4.97 -9.90
C ASP A 533 27.96 -5.22 -8.56
N ALA A 534 28.72 -5.69 -7.58
CA ALA A 534 28.31 -5.81 -6.20
C ALA A 534 27.95 -4.45 -5.56
N ASP A 535 28.47 -3.33 -6.05
CA ASP A 535 28.12 -2.00 -5.49
C ASP A 535 26.86 -1.35 -6.10
N ALA A 536 26.19 -1.98 -7.07
CA ALA A 536 24.92 -1.51 -7.62
C ALA A 536 23.86 -1.35 -6.53
N ASP A 537 23.02 -0.31 -6.58
CA ASP A 537 22.05 0.07 -5.52
C ASP A 537 20.60 0.04 -6.02
N PHE A 538 19.74 -0.69 -5.32
CA PHE A 538 18.35 -1.02 -5.72
C PHE A 538 17.51 0.21 -5.97
N PHE A 539 17.65 1.23 -5.13
CA PHE A 539 16.85 2.44 -5.24
C PHE A 539 17.49 3.44 -6.19
N ALA A 540 18.82 3.45 -6.31
CA ALA A 540 19.53 4.26 -7.29
C ALA A 540 19.30 3.78 -8.74
N ASP A 541 19.16 2.46 -8.92
CA ASP A 541 18.91 1.82 -10.22
C ASP A 541 17.41 1.82 -10.62
N GLY A 542 16.56 2.50 -9.85
CA GLY A 542 15.15 2.76 -10.19
C GLY A 542 14.11 1.95 -9.41
N GLY A 543 14.48 1.26 -8.32
CA GLY A 543 13.57 0.51 -7.48
C GLY A 543 12.70 1.36 -6.53
N GLY A 544 11.46 0.92 -6.26
CA GLY A 544 10.50 1.52 -5.33
C GLY A 544 9.85 0.49 -4.41
N SER A 545 8.84 0.86 -3.61
CA SER A 545 8.23 -0.05 -2.61
C SER A 545 7.55 -1.28 -3.21
N LEU A 546 6.89 -1.12 -4.37
CA LEU A 546 6.24 -2.23 -5.07
C LEU A 546 7.27 -3.17 -5.71
N SER A 547 8.29 -2.64 -6.39
CA SER A 547 9.34 -3.47 -6.96
C SER A 547 10.23 -4.12 -5.88
N ALA A 548 10.40 -3.49 -4.72
CA ALA A 548 11.03 -4.13 -3.55
C ALA A 548 10.17 -5.28 -3.01
N ALA A 549 8.85 -5.12 -2.93
CA ALA A 549 7.96 -6.22 -2.52
C ALA A 549 7.95 -7.37 -3.54
N GLN A 550 7.98 -7.06 -4.84
CA GLN A 550 8.10 -8.04 -5.92
C GLN A 550 9.46 -8.74 -5.89
N LEU A 551 10.56 -8.00 -5.73
CA LEU A 551 11.91 -8.55 -5.56
C LEU A 551 11.93 -9.50 -4.37
N VAL A 552 11.42 -9.09 -3.20
CA VAL A 552 11.35 -9.95 -2.00
C VAL A 552 10.50 -11.19 -2.25
N SER A 553 9.38 -11.06 -2.95
CA SER A 553 8.54 -12.21 -3.31
C SER A 553 9.28 -13.22 -4.17
N ALA A 554 10.05 -12.75 -5.16
CA ALA A 554 10.88 -13.61 -6.00
C ALA A 554 12.10 -14.16 -5.22
N LEU A 555 12.71 -13.36 -4.34
CA LEU A 555 13.83 -13.77 -3.52
C LEU A 555 13.46 -14.92 -2.58
N ARG A 556 12.22 -14.91 -2.06
CA ARG A 556 11.68 -15.95 -1.19
C ARG A 556 11.56 -17.32 -1.83
N GLU A 557 11.63 -17.43 -3.16
CA GLU A 557 11.69 -18.72 -3.84
C GLU A 557 12.96 -19.49 -3.46
N ARG A 558 14.09 -18.80 -3.27
CA ARG A 558 15.37 -19.40 -2.89
C ARG A 558 15.77 -19.12 -1.44
N TYR A 559 15.39 -17.95 -0.91
CA TYR A 559 15.70 -17.51 0.45
C TYR A 559 14.40 -17.16 1.19
N PRO A 560 13.65 -18.15 1.71
CA PRO A 560 12.31 -17.95 2.27
C PRO A 560 12.25 -16.93 3.41
N ASN A 561 13.38 -16.76 4.12
CA ASN A 561 13.50 -15.89 5.27
C ASN A 561 13.85 -14.44 4.92
N VAL A 562 14.09 -14.12 3.65
CA VAL A 562 14.35 -12.73 3.24
C VAL A 562 13.12 -11.87 3.48
N THR A 563 13.36 -10.67 3.97
CA THR A 563 12.34 -9.70 4.34
C THR A 563 12.48 -8.44 3.49
N VAL A 564 11.43 -7.63 3.46
CA VAL A 564 11.51 -6.29 2.87
C VAL A 564 12.55 -5.44 3.59
N ALA A 565 12.71 -5.61 4.91
CA ALA A 565 13.73 -4.91 5.67
C ALA A 565 15.15 -5.20 5.15
N ASP A 566 15.45 -6.45 4.76
CA ASP A 566 16.78 -6.82 4.25
C ASP A 566 17.17 -5.99 3.00
N VAL A 567 16.21 -5.72 2.09
CA VAL A 567 16.43 -4.89 0.89
C VAL A 567 16.64 -3.42 1.24
N TYR A 568 15.91 -2.90 2.24
CA TYR A 568 16.05 -1.51 2.68
C TYR A 568 17.31 -1.24 3.50
N GLU A 569 17.76 -2.22 4.28
CA GLU A 569 18.99 -2.16 5.08
C GLU A 569 20.23 -2.36 4.22
N ASN A 570 20.13 -3.24 3.22
CA ASN A 570 21.20 -3.58 2.29
C ASN A 570 20.77 -3.26 0.86
N PRO A 571 20.65 -1.97 0.47
CA PRO A 571 20.18 -1.62 -0.87
C PRO A 571 21.19 -1.99 -1.96
N ARG A 572 22.44 -2.31 -1.61
CA ARG A 572 23.48 -2.69 -2.59
C ARG A 572 23.50 -4.19 -2.90
N LEU A 573 23.84 -4.59 -4.14
CA LEU A 573 23.88 -5.99 -4.60
C LEU A 573 24.74 -6.89 -3.74
N GLY A 574 25.99 -6.53 -3.51
CA GLY A 574 26.95 -7.28 -2.72
C GLY A 574 26.53 -7.36 -1.26
N ALA A 575 26.02 -6.25 -0.70
CA ALA A 575 25.53 -6.23 0.68
C ALA A 575 24.29 -7.12 0.84
N LEU A 576 23.34 -7.06 -0.10
CA LEU A 576 22.16 -7.91 -0.10
C LEU A 576 22.51 -9.37 -0.39
N ALA A 577 23.44 -9.63 -1.31
CA ALA A 577 23.93 -10.97 -1.60
C ALA A 577 24.64 -11.60 -0.41
N GLN A 578 25.53 -10.85 0.26
CA GLN A 578 26.18 -11.27 1.50
C GLN A 578 25.13 -11.55 2.57
N ARG A 579 24.12 -10.67 2.70
CA ARG A 579 22.99 -10.88 3.61
C ARG A 579 22.21 -12.14 3.26
N LEU A 580 22.00 -12.43 1.98
CA LEU A 580 21.36 -13.66 1.51
C LEU A 580 22.24 -14.89 1.76
N GLU A 581 23.56 -14.79 1.71
CA GLU A 581 24.48 -15.89 2.04
C GLU A 581 24.53 -16.20 3.53
N GLU A 582 24.31 -15.19 4.39
CA GLU A 582 24.08 -15.38 5.82
C GLU A 582 22.73 -16.03 6.12
N LEU A 583 21.74 -15.83 5.24
CA LEU A 583 20.45 -16.50 5.31
C LEU A 583 20.62 -17.91 4.76
N GLU A 584 20.12 -18.93 5.47
CA GLU A 584 20.13 -20.28 4.92
C GLU A 584 19.29 -20.33 3.62
N PRO A 585 19.89 -20.54 2.44
CA PRO A 585 19.11 -20.80 1.23
C PRO A 585 18.29 -22.06 1.47
N THR A 586 17.14 -22.19 0.82
CA THR A 586 16.49 -23.49 0.69
C THR A 586 17.54 -24.44 0.12
N PRO A 587 17.96 -25.51 0.84
CA PRO A 587 18.84 -26.49 0.22
C PRO A 587 18.17 -26.93 -1.08
N ALA A 588 18.93 -27.07 -2.17
CA ALA A 588 18.46 -27.68 -3.41
C ALA A 588 18.12 -29.15 -3.12
N GLY A 589 16.99 -29.34 -2.47
CA GLY A 589 16.49 -30.57 -1.89
C GLY A 589 14.99 -30.50 -2.13
N GLU A 590 14.55 -31.41 -3.00
CA GLU A 590 13.17 -31.76 -3.36
C GLU A 590 12.10 -30.87 -2.73
N THR A 591 11.36 -30.11 -3.56
CA THR A 591 10.06 -29.56 -3.15
C THR A 591 9.31 -30.65 -2.40
N ARG A 592 9.21 -30.49 -1.08
CA ARG A 592 8.65 -31.52 -0.21
C ARG A 592 7.22 -31.75 -0.68
N SER A 593 6.99 -32.88 -1.34
CA SER A 593 5.65 -33.27 -1.76
C SER A 593 4.86 -33.60 -0.51
N VAL A 594 4.04 -32.63 -0.08
CA VAL A 594 3.18 -32.78 1.08
C VAL A 594 1.90 -33.48 0.61
N ALA A 595 1.62 -34.67 1.14
CA ALA A 595 0.44 -35.42 0.72
C ALA A 595 -0.86 -34.65 1.07
N PRO A 596 -2.03 -34.97 0.50
CA PRO A 596 -3.28 -34.49 1.08
C PRO A 596 -3.54 -35.17 2.43
N THR A 597 -4.20 -34.47 3.38
CA THR A 597 -4.69 -35.11 4.62
C THR A 597 -5.46 -36.38 4.28
N PRO A 598 -5.14 -37.55 4.86
CA PRO A 598 -5.74 -38.82 4.46
C PRO A 598 -7.27 -38.79 4.51
N ARG A 599 -7.96 -39.36 3.49
CA ARG A 599 -9.43 -39.40 3.46
C ARG A 599 -10.04 -40.03 4.71
N ARG A 600 -9.41 -41.08 5.25
CA ARG A 600 -9.82 -41.68 6.53
C ARG A 600 -9.83 -40.67 7.68
N ALA A 601 -8.83 -39.78 7.73
CA ALA A 601 -8.73 -38.77 8.77
C ALA A 601 -9.82 -37.72 8.60
N GLN A 602 -10.03 -37.26 7.36
CA GLN A 602 -11.12 -36.34 7.03
C GLN A 602 -12.50 -36.89 7.42
N VAL A 603 -12.77 -38.18 7.14
CA VAL A 603 -14.01 -38.84 7.54
C VAL A 603 -14.13 -38.92 9.06
N ILE A 604 -13.06 -39.31 9.76
CA ILE A 604 -13.05 -39.36 11.23
C ILE A 604 -13.34 -37.98 11.82
N GLN A 605 -12.74 -36.91 11.29
CA GLN A 605 -12.96 -35.55 11.76
C GLN A 605 -14.40 -35.09 11.53
N SER A 606 -14.97 -35.39 10.35
CA SER A 606 -16.37 -35.08 10.05
C SER A 606 -17.33 -35.84 10.96
N LEU A 607 -17.07 -37.11 11.24
CA LEU A 607 -17.87 -37.90 12.18
C LEU A 607 -17.70 -37.40 13.63
N ALA A 608 -16.49 -36.98 14.00
CA ALA A 608 -16.18 -36.41 15.30
C ALA A 608 -16.87 -35.06 15.55
N ALA A 609 -17.34 -34.37 14.52
CA ALA A 609 -18.18 -33.18 14.69
C ALA A 609 -19.44 -33.49 15.51
N LEU A 610 -20.00 -34.70 15.42
CA LEU A 610 -21.20 -35.11 16.13
C LEU A 610 -21.03 -35.11 17.66
N PRO A 611 -20.06 -35.83 18.27
CA PRO A 611 -19.85 -35.76 19.71
C PRO A 611 -19.36 -34.38 20.19
N LEU A 612 -18.60 -33.62 19.37
CA LEU A 612 -18.20 -32.24 19.70
C LEU A 612 -19.42 -31.32 19.82
N HIS A 613 -20.30 -31.35 18.83
CA HIS A 613 -21.57 -30.61 18.88
C HIS A 613 -22.55 -31.21 19.89
N GLY A 614 -22.41 -32.48 20.26
CA GLY A 614 -23.15 -33.10 21.36
C GLY A 614 -22.92 -32.37 22.68
N VAL A 615 -21.68 -31.98 23.00
CA VAL A 615 -21.39 -31.18 24.20
C VAL A 615 -22.08 -29.82 24.14
N ILE A 616 -22.03 -29.15 22.98
CA ILE A 616 -22.68 -27.86 22.75
C ILE A 616 -24.20 -28.00 22.88
N GLY A 617 -24.80 -28.99 22.22
CA GLY A 617 -26.22 -29.28 22.25
C GLY A 617 -26.72 -29.64 23.65
N LEU A 618 -25.98 -30.44 24.41
CA LEU A 618 -26.35 -30.77 25.80
C LEU A 618 -26.30 -29.54 26.72
N ARG A 619 -25.42 -28.56 26.45
CA ARG A 619 -25.45 -27.26 27.14
C ARG A 619 -26.73 -26.50 26.83
N TRP A 620 -27.14 -26.45 25.57
CA TRP A 620 -28.41 -25.84 25.16
C TRP A 620 -29.62 -26.57 25.75
N LEU A 621 -29.59 -27.90 25.82
CA LEU A 621 -30.64 -28.70 26.46
C LEU A 621 -30.70 -28.45 27.96
N THR A 622 -29.56 -28.25 28.62
CA THR A 622 -29.51 -27.85 30.04
C THR A 622 -30.14 -26.46 30.24
N TRP A 623 -29.85 -25.51 29.34
CA TRP A 623 -30.51 -24.20 29.37
C TRP A 623 -32.01 -24.30 29.11
N LEU A 624 -32.44 -25.11 28.14
CA LEU A 624 -33.85 -25.37 27.88
C LEU A 624 -34.54 -25.91 29.12
N ALA A 625 -33.95 -26.89 29.80
CA ALA A 625 -34.47 -27.46 31.04
C ALA A 625 -34.62 -26.41 32.17
N VAL A 626 -33.68 -25.46 32.28
CA VAL A 626 -33.81 -24.33 33.21
C VAL A 626 -34.99 -23.45 32.81
N ILE A 627 -35.10 -23.10 31.53
CA ILE A 627 -36.16 -22.25 30.98
C ILE A 627 -37.52 -22.89 31.21
N ASP A 628 -37.69 -24.15 30.87
CA ASP A 628 -38.94 -24.91 31.05
C ASP A 628 -39.36 -24.95 32.52
N ASN A 629 -38.43 -25.21 33.44
CA ASN A 629 -38.74 -25.21 34.87
C ASN A 629 -39.18 -23.82 35.38
N VAL A 630 -38.51 -22.76 34.96
CA VAL A 630 -38.85 -21.37 35.34
C VAL A 630 -40.20 -20.97 34.74
N VAL A 631 -40.41 -21.27 33.46
CA VAL A 631 -41.63 -20.94 32.72
C VAL A 631 -42.82 -21.74 33.27
N ALA A 632 -42.67 -23.04 33.51
CA ALA A 632 -43.69 -23.88 34.13
C ALA A 632 -44.09 -23.37 35.53
N ALA A 633 -43.12 -22.88 36.32
CA ALA A 633 -43.40 -22.30 37.64
C ALA A 633 -44.28 -21.03 37.59
N THR A 634 -44.37 -20.35 36.45
CA THR A 634 -45.29 -19.20 36.28
C THR A 634 -46.73 -19.61 35.98
N GLY A 635 -46.97 -20.84 35.53
CA GLY A 635 -48.30 -21.31 35.09
C GLY A 635 -48.78 -20.72 33.75
N THR A 636 -47.93 -19.98 33.04
CA THR A 636 -48.35 -19.20 31.85
C THR A 636 -48.11 -19.86 30.50
N ALA A 637 -47.51 -21.05 30.46
CA ALA A 637 -47.15 -21.76 29.23
C ALA A 637 -47.35 -23.28 29.39
N PRO A 638 -48.49 -23.83 28.93
CA PRO A 638 -48.83 -25.25 29.08
C PRO A 638 -47.98 -26.18 28.20
N TRP A 639 -47.21 -25.64 27.26
CA TRP A 639 -46.31 -26.40 26.38
C TRP A 639 -44.91 -26.63 27.00
N ALA A 640 -44.59 -25.99 28.13
CA ALA A 640 -43.30 -26.19 28.79
C ALA A 640 -43.25 -27.58 29.45
N SER A 641 -42.12 -28.28 29.30
CA SER A 641 -41.92 -29.65 29.77
C SER A 641 -40.92 -29.67 30.94
N PRO A 642 -41.36 -29.39 32.18
CA PRO A 642 -40.45 -29.29 33.31
C PRO A 642 -39.75 -30.62 33.60
N VAL A 643 -38.47 -30.55 33.91
CA VAL A 643 -37.63 -31.71 34.26
C VAL A 643 -37.11 -31.58 35.69
N SER A 644 -36.73 -32.70 36.31
CA SER A 644 -36.20 -32.70 37.68
C SER A 644 -35.03 -31.74 37.84
N TRP A 645 -35.08 -30.87 38.87
CA TRP A 645 -34.00 -29.96 39.22
C TRP A 645 -32.68 -30.67 39.51
N TRP A 646 -32.68 -31.96 39.84
CA TRP A 646 -31.46 -32.75 39.98
C TRP A 646 -30.75 -32.97 38.64
N TRP A 647 -31.49 -33.18 37.55
CA TRP A 647 -30.91 -33.27 36.20
C TRP A 647 -30.39 -31.91 35.74
N VAL A 648 -31.13 -30.84 36.04
CA VAL A 648 -30.68 -29.46 35.79
C VAL A 648 -29.40 -29.17 36.55
N LEU A 649 -29.33 -29.50 37.83
CA LEU A 649 -28.15 -29.29 38.67
C LEU A 649 -26.95 -30.11 38.15
N ALA A 650 -27.16 -31.38 37.79
CA ALA A 650 -26.11 -32.22 37.22
C ALA A 650 -25.59 -31.66 35.89
N GLY A 651 -26.48 -31.30 34.96
CA GLY A 651 -26.13 -30.66 33.70
C GLY A 651 -25.42 -29.34 33.91
N TRP A 652 -25.89 -28.51 34.85
CA TRP A 652 -25.28 -27.23 35.19
C TRP A 652 -23.85 -27.40 35.71
N LEU A 653 -23.66 -28.27 36.71
CA LEU A 653 -22.36 -28.53 37.32
C LEU A 653 -21.36 -29.05 36.29
N VAL A 654 -21.77 -29.97 35.41
CA VAL A 654 -20.88 -30.61 34.43
C VAL A 654 -20.64 -29.73 33.20
N LEU A 655 -21.69 -29.17 32.61
CA LEU A 655 -21.65 -28.56 31.27
C LEU A 655 -21.55 -27.03 31.28
N ILE A 656 -21.98 -26.36 32.36
CA ILE A 656 -22.03 -24.89 32.44
C ILE A 656 -20.91 -24.33 33.32
N THR A 657 -20.68 -24.90 34.50
CA THR A 657 -19.67 -24.35 35.41
C THR A 657 -18.25 -24.46 34.85
N PRO A 658 -17.34 -23.51 35.14
CA PRO A 658 -15.93 -23.59 34.76
C PRO A 658 -15.24 -24.90 35.18
N LEU A 659 -15.50 -25.35 36.41
CA LEU A 659 -14.88 -26.57 36.97
C LEU A 659 -15.37 -27.83 36.25
N GLY A 660 -16.67 -27.90 35.90
CA GLY A 660 -17.22 -28.99 35.11
C GLY A 660 -16.58 -29.07 33.72
N ARG A 661 -16.55 -27.95 33.01
CA ARG A 661 -15.93 -27.84 31.68
C ARG A 661 -14.45 -28.24 31.70
N MET A 662 -13.67 -27.70 32.64
CA MET A 662 -12.26 -28.09 32.84
C MET A 662 -12.13 -29.58 33.19
N GLY A 663 -12.97 -30.09 34.09
CA GLY A 663 -12.96 -31.48 34.50
C GLY A 663 -13.23 -32.44 33.34
N MET A 664 -14.23 -32.16 32.52
CA MET A 664 -14.52 -32.91 31.29
C MET A 664 -13.31 -32.90 30.36
N THR A 665 -12.72 -31.74 30.09
CA THR A 665 -11.54 -31.64 29.23
C THR A 665 -10.36 -32.41 29.80
N VAL A 666 -10.13 -32.38 31.12
CA VAL A 666 -9.08 -33.19 31.77
C VAL A 666 -9.36 -34.67 31.56
N VAL A 667 -10.58 -35.15 31.81
CA VAL A 667 -10.94 -36.56 31.63
C VAL A 667 -10.69 -37.00 30.18
N VAL A 668 -11.14 -36.22 29.21
CA VAL A 668 -10.94 -36.50 27.78
C VAL A 668 -9.46 -36.48 27.44
N ALA A 669 -8.71 -35.43 27.82
CA ALA A 669 -7.29 -35.30 27.52
C ALA A 669 -6.45 -36.43 28.16
N ARG A 670 -6.69 -36.77 29.42
CA ARG A 670 -5.95 -37.82 30.13
C ARG A 670 -6.26 -39.22 29.60
N SER A 671 -7.46 -39.42 29.05
CA SER A 671 -7.86 -40.68 28.42
C SER A 671 -7.31 -40.79 27.00
N LEU A 672 -7.59 -39.79 26.16
CA LEU A 672 -7.22 -39.77 24.75
C LEU A 672 -5.76 -39.44 24.51
N LEU A 673 -5.03 -38.79 25.40
CA LEU A 673 -3.59 -38.51 25.23
C LEU A 673 -2.73 -39.37 26.14
N ARG A 674 -3.29 -40.46 26.69
CA ARG A 674 -2.53 -41.44 27.46
C ARG A 674 -1.37 -41.99 26.61
N GLY A 675 -0.16 -41.82 27.14
CA GLY A 675 1.07 -42.29 26.50
C GLY A 675 1.64 -41.35 25.43
N VAL A 676 1.12 -40.12 25.26
CA VAL A 676 1.74 -39.12 24.38
C VAL A 676 3.19 -38.87 24.81
N LYS A 677 4.10 -38.84 23.83
CA LYS A 677 5.53 -38.56 24.04
C LYS A 677 5.95 -37.43 23.08
N PRO A 678 6.98 -36.65 23.43
CA PRO A 678 7.65 -35.80 22.45
C PRO A 678 8.12 -36.63 21.26
N GLY A 679 7.90 -36.14 20.05
CA GLY A 679 8.25 -36.86 18.83
C GLY A 679 7.52 -36.35 17.59
N ARG A 680 7.78 -37.04 16.47
CA ARG A 680 7.18 -36.79 15.16
C ARG A 680 6.09 -37.82 14.90
N TYR A 681 4.91 -37.37 14.50
CA TYR A 681 3.76 -38.23 14.23
C TYR A 681 3.19 -37.94 12.83
N PRO A 682 2.68 -38.94 12.11
CA PRO A 682 2.13 -38.71 10.78
C PRO A 682 0.82 -37.91 10.84
N ARG A 683 0.64 -36.99 9.89
CA ARG A 683 -0.62 -36.24 9.72
C ARG A 683 -1.77 -37.20 9.40
N GLY A 684 -2.92 -36.98 10.04
CA GLY A 684 -4.07 -37.89 9.94
C GLY A 684 -3.83 -39.27 10.57
N GLY A 685 -2.72 -39.47 11.28
CA GLY A 685 -2.48 -40.64 12.11
C GLY A 685 -3.28 -40.61 13.41
N SER A 686 -3.31 -41.73 14.13
CA SER A 686 -4.08 -41.86 15.37
C SER A 686 -3.72 -40.81 16.43
N MET A 687 -2.42 -40.55 16.63
CA MET A 687 -1.99 -39.53 17.61
C MET A 687 -2.43 -38.13 17.20
N HIS A 688 -2.29 -37.76 15.91
CA HIS A 688 -2.73 -36.46 15.42
C HIS A 688 -4.23 -36.28 15.63
N LEU A 689 -5.05 -37.26 15.24
CA LEU A 689 -6.51 -37.20 15.42
C LEU A 689 -6.93 -37.13 16.88
N ARG A 690 -6.24 -37.87 17.78
CA ARG A 690 -6.50 -37.82 19.24
C ARG A 690 -6.17 -36.46 19.82
N LEU A 691 -5.05 -35.86 19.41
CA LEU A 691 -4.65 -34.52 19.83
C LEU A 691 -5.63 -33.46 19.34
N TRP A 692 -5.86 -33.40 18.03
CA TRP A 692 -6.83 -32.50 17.41
C TRP A 692 -8.20 -32.61 18.08
N PHE A 693 -8.74 -33.82 18.27
CA PHE A 693 -10.04 -34.01 18.90
C PHE A 693 -10.05 -33.49 20.34
N THR A 694 -8.97 -33.68 21.09
CA THR A 694 -8.87 -33.20 22.47
C THR A 694 -8.89 -31.67 22.52
N GLU A 695 -8.23 -31.00 21.58
CA GLU A 695 -8.25 -29.53 21.48
C GLU A 695 -9.61 -29.01 21.02
N ALA A 696 -10.18 -29.62 19.98
CA ALA A 696 -11.53 -29.30 19.51
C ALA A 696 -12.58 -29.51 20.62
N PHE A 697 -12.42 -30.55 21.44
CA PHE A 697 -13.27 -30.80 22.61
C PHE A 697 -13.08 -29.75 23.69
N ALA A 698 -11.84 -29.33 23.97
CA ALA A 698 -11.56 -28.24 24.92
C ALA A 698 -12.24 -26.93 24.50
N ALA A 699 -12.19 -26.60 23.20
CA ALA A 699 -12.88 -25.46 22.63
C ALA A 699 -14.41 -25.61 22.69
N ALA A 700 -14.97 -26.76 22.28
CA ALA A 700 -16.43 -27.01 22.34
C ALA A 700 -16.98 -27.01 23.77
N ALA A 701 -16.20 -27.52 24.73
CA ALA A 701 -16.51 -27.43 26.15
C ALA A 701 -16.42 -25.99 26.67
N GLY A 702 -15.67 -25.10 26.02
CA GLY A 702 -15.43 -23.72 26.46
C GLY A 702 -14.48 -23.64 27.65
N ALA A 703 -13.46 -24.50 27.69
CA ALA A 703 -12.43 -24.50 28.74
C ALA A 703 -11.39 -23.38 28.57
N ASP A 704 -11.34 -22.79 27.38
CA ASP A 704 -10.49 -21.68 26.94
C ASP A 704 -10.87 -20.32 27.55
N ASN A 705 -12.17 -20.07 27.81
CA ASN A 705 -12.73 -18.86 28.43
C ASN A 705 -12.27 -18.59 29.89
N LEU A 706 -11.23 -19.28 30.35
CA LEU A 706 -10.76 -19.32 31.74
C LEU A 706 -9.26 -18.97 31.86
N ALA A 707 -8.61 -18.56 30.76
CA ALA A 707 -7.24 -18.06 30.77
C ALA A 707 -7.07 -16.94 31.83
N GLY A 708 -5.94 -16.96 32.55
CA GLY A 708 -5.66 -16.01 33.63
C GLY A 708 -6.39 -16.23 34.97
N ALA A 709 -7.36 -17.13 35.07
CA ALA A 709 -7.98 -17.44 36.36
C ALA A 709 -7.00 -18.17 37.31
N PRO A 710 -7.12 -18.05 38.64
CA PRO A 710 -6.23 -18.75 39.58
C PRO A 710 -6.24 -20.27 39.44
N TRP A 711 -7.32 -20.82 38.87
CA TRP A 711 -7.49 -22.25 38.64
C TRP A 711 -6.70 -22.77 37.44
N VAL A 712 -6.17 -21.90 36.56
CA VAL A 712 -5.37 -22.30 35.38
C VAL A 712 -4.16 -23.14 35.80
N SER A 713 -3.50 -22.77 36.90
CA SER A 713 -2.40 -23.57 37.45
C SER A 713 -2.85 -24.96 37.93
N THR A 714 -4.06 -25.07 38.48
CA THR A 714 -4.63 -26.36 38.92
C THR A 714 -5.04 -27.20 37.72
N TYR A 715 -5.69 -26.57 36.73
CA TYR A 715 -6.05 -27.19 35.46
C TYR A 715 -4.82 -27.72 34.71
N ALA A 716 -3.75 -26.92 34.62
CA ALA A 716 -2.47 -27.33 34.03
C ALA A 716 -1.89 -28.58 34.72
N ARG A 717 -1.89 -28.61 36.06
CA ARG A 717 -1.44 -29.80 36.81
C ARG A 717 -2.33 -31.02 36.55
N ALA A 718 -3.64 -30.82 36.48
CA ALA A 718 -4.60 -31.90 36.20
C ALA A 718 -4.42 -32.49 34.78
N LEU A 719 -4.05 -31.67 33.80
CA LEU A 719 -3.67 -32.12 32.46
C LEU A 719 -2.33 -32.90 32.45
N GLY A 720 -1.47 -32.68 33.45
CA GLY A 720 -0.20 -33.38 33.64
C GLY A 720 1.04 -32.47 33.60
N ALA A 721 0.86 -31.16 33.50
CA ALA A 721 1.97 -30.20 33.50
C ALA A 721 2.65 -30.12 34.87
N LYS A 722 3.97 -29.88 34.86
CA LYS A 722 4.76 -29.66 36.08
C LYS A 722 4.86 -28.17 36.36
N ILE A 723 4.05 -27.67 37.30
CA ILE A 723 3.99 -26.24 37.66
C ILE A 723 4.70 -26.00 38.99
N GLY A 724 5.81 -25.27 38.94
CA GLY A 724 6.62 -24.88 40.09
C GLY A 724 5.90 -23.96 41.08
N ARG A 725 6.56 -23.68 42.21
CA ARG A 725 6.01 -22.76 43.21
C ARG A 725 6.08 -21.33 42.71
N HIS A 726 5.00 -20.59 42.96
CA HIS A 726 4.90 -19.15 42.67
C HIS A 726 5.07 -18.79 41.20
N VAL A 727 4.54 -19.63 40.31
CA VAL A 727 4.41 -19.31 38.89
C VAL A 727 3.21 -18.37 38.71
N ASP A 728 3.39 -17.35 37.88
CA ASP A 728 2.31 -16.51 37.39
C ASP A 728 2.00 -16.98 35.96
N LEU A 729 0.83 -17.61 35.76
CA LEU A 729 0.44 -18.25 34.49
C LEU A 729 -0.85 -17.64 33.99
N HIS A 730 -0.75 -16.73 33.02
CA HIS A 730 -1.89 -16.02 32.45
C HIS A 730 -2.30 -16.53 31.06
N SER A 731 -1.64 -17.57 30.56
CA SER A 731 -1.97 -18.27 29.31
C SER A 731 -2.44 -19.72 29.55
N LEU A 732 -3.14 -20.29 28.58
CA LEU A 732 -3.65 -21.66 28.68
C LEU A 732 -2.52 -22.70 28.57
N PRO A 733 -2.54 -23.76 29.39
CA PRO A 733 -1.59 -24.86 29.29
C PRO A 733 -1.93 -25.76 28.09
N PRO A 734 -0.96 -26.54 27.56
CA PRO A 734 -1.24 -27.52 26.51
C PRO A 734 -2.08 -28.69 27.05
N VAL A 735 -3.04 -29.15 26.25
CA VAL A 735 -3.86 -30.33 26.60
C VAL A 735 -3.04 -31.62 26.72
N THR A 736 -1.84 -31.66 26.11
CA THR A 736 -0.90 -32.79 26.20
C THR A 736 -0.30 -32.96 27.59
N GLY A 737 -0.33 -31.91 28.43
CA GLY A 737 0.38 -31.87 29.71
C GLY A 737 1.91 -31.80 29.58
N LEU A 738 2.45 -31.68 28.35
CA LEU A 738 3.90 -31.59 28.10
C LEU A 738 4.45 -30.18 28.34
N LEU A 739 4.22 -29.66 29.55
CA LEU A 739 4.68 -28.35 30.00
C LEU A 739 5.43 -28.46 31.32
N THR A 740 6.51 -27.71 31.48
CA THR A 740 7.20 -27.55 32.77
C THR A 740 7.52 -26.09 33.02
N LEU A 741 6.96 -25.53 34.09
CA LEU A 741 7.17 -24.16 34.52
C LEU A 741 7.96 -24.15 35.84
N GLY A 742 9.11 -23.50 35.84
CA GLY A 742 10.04 -23.41 36.95
C GLY A 742 9.57 -22.48 38.06
N LYS A 743 10.23 -22.51 39.22
CA LYS A 743 9.87 -21.67 40.36
C LYS A 743 9.95 -20.18 40.00
N GLY A 744 8.85 -19.44 40.16
CA GLY A 744 8.86 -17.99 40.00
C GLY A 744 8.93 -17.47 38.57
N CYS A 745 8.71 -18.31 37.55
CA CYS A 745 8.58 -17.80 36.18
C CYS A 745 7.22 -17.12 35.97
N SER A 746 7.16 -16.26 34.97
CA SER A 746 5.96 -15.50 34.61
C SER A 746 5.65 -15.72 33.13
N ILE A 747 4.39 -16.06 32.85
CA ILE A 747 3.85 -16.21 31.51
C ILE A 747 2.68 -15.24 31.37
N GLU A 748 2.85 -14.27 30.49
CA GLU A 748 1.85 -13.25 30.17
C GLU A 748 0.67 -13.82 29.36
N PRO A 749 -0.42 -13.05 29.13
CA PRO A 749 -1.54 -13.46 28.29
C PRO A 749 -1.17 -13.74 26.84
N GLU A 750 -1.96 -14.59 26.17
CA GLU A 750 -1.82 -14.91 24.72
C GLU A 750 -0.47 -15.51 24.32
N VAL A 751 0.26 -16.14 25.25
CA VAL A 751 1.45 -16.93 24.93
C VAL A 751 1.04 -18.32 24.46
N ASP A 752 1.49 -18.72 23.27
CA ASP A 752 1.28 -20.08 22.77
C ASP A 752 2.21 -21.07 23.48
N LEU A 753 1.61 -21.85 24.38
CA LEU A 753 2.25 -22.94 25.13
C LEU A 753 1.86 -24.34 24.62
N THR A 754 1.18 -24.44 23.47
CA THR A 754 0.59 -25.71 22.97
C THR A 754 1.63 -26.80 22.75
N GLY A 755 2.88 -26.43 22.46
CA GLY A 755 4.01 -27.34 22.34
C GLY A 755 3.87 -28.36 21.20
N HIS A 756 3.04 -28.06 20.20
CA HIS A 756 2.97 -28.84 18.97
C HIS A 756 2.63 -27.95 17.77
N TRP A 757 3.05 -28.40 16.58
CA TRP A 757 2.81 -27.72 15.31
C TRP A 757 2.75 -28.75 14.18
N LEU A 758 1.94 -28.49 13.16
CA LEU A 758 1.84 -29.34 11.97
C LEU A 758 2.70 -28.78 10.83
N ASP A 759 3.72 -29.53 10.44
CA ASP A 759 4.62 -29.19 9.34
C ASP A 759 4.47 -30.24 8.22
N GLY A 760 3.68 -29.89 7.19
CA GLY A 760 3.34 -30.77 6.07
C GLY A 760 2.70 -32.08 6.54
N ASP A 761 3.37 -33.19 6.25
CA ASP A 761 2.93 -34.54 6.64
C ASP A 761 3.23 -34.93 8.09
N VAL A 762 3.88 -34.07 8.87
CA VAL A 762 4.39 -34.41 10.19
C VAL A 762 3.84 -33.47 11.25
N LEU A 763 3.18 -34.03 12.25
CA LEU A 763 2.86 -33.37 13.50
C LEU A 763 4.06 -33.48 14.44
N HIS A 764 4.61 -32.33 14.83
CA HIS A 764 5.68 -32.23 15.81
C HIS A 764 5.08 -31.99 17.19
N ILE A 765 5.33 -32.88 18.14
CA ILE A 765 4.93 -32.72 19.55
C ILE A 765 6.19 -32.60 20.39
N GLY A 766 6.26 -31.61 21.26
CA GLY A 766 7.45 -31.32 22.06
C GLY A 766 7.09 -30.81 23.44
N LYS A 767 8.00 -31.03 24.39
CA LYS A 767 7.83 -30.55 25.75
C LYS A 767 8.36 -29.13 25.86
N VAL A 768 7.49 -28.18 26.22
CA VAL A 768 7.90 -26.80 26.50
C VAL A 768 8.37 -26.69 27.95
N ARG A 769 9.56 -26.12 28.16
CA ARG A 769 10.13 -25.90 29.49
C ARG A 769 10.51 -24.43 29.69
N VAL A 770 9.97 -23.79 30.71
CA VAL A 770 10.36 -22.44 31.13
C VAL A 770 10.96 -22.55 32.53
N ASP A 771 12.23 -22.24 32.69
CA ASP A 771 12.94 -22.41 33.96
C ASP A 771 12.63 -21.30 34.98
N ALA A 772 13.22 -21.40 36.16
CA ALA A 772 12.94 -20.50 37.28
C ALA A 772 13.20 -19.03 36.91
N ARG A 773 12.31 -18.14 37.35
CA ARG A 773 12.40 -16.67 37.17
C ARG A 773 12.44 -16.16 35.71
N ALA A 774 12.26 -17.02 34.72
CA ALA A 774 12.15 -16.59 33.33
C ALA A 774 10.82 -15.88 33.06
N THR A 775 10.78 -14.98 32.10
CA THR A 775 9.59 -14.22 31.70
C THR A 775 9.31 -14.42 30.22
N VAL A 776 8.05 -14.71 29.88
CA VAL A 776 7.60 -14.82 28.49
C VAL A 776 6.45 -13.85 28.28
N GLY A 777 6.69 -12.87 27.41
CA GLY A 777 5.81 -11.75 27.14
C GLY A 777 4.64 -12.10 26.23
N SER A 778 3.59 -11.27 26.26
CA SER A 778 2.34 -11.50 25.53
C SER A 778 2.51 -11.79 24.03
N ARG A 779 1.59 -12.56 23.45
CA ARG A 779 1.58 -12.90 22.00
C ARG A 779 2.87 -13.56 21.50
N SER A 780 3.63 -14.19 22.40
CA SER A 780 4.82 -14.94 22.04
C SER A 780 4.50 -16.40 21.75
N VAL A 781 5.21 -17.01 20.80
CA VAL A 781 5.05 -18.42 20.44
C VAL A 781 6.27 -19.21 20.89
N LEU A 782 6.05 -20.32 21.61
CA LEU A 782 7.12 -21.23 22.02
C LEU A 782 7.05 -22.53 21.23
N ALA A 783 8.07 -22.79 20.41
CA ALA A 783 8.09 -23.97 19.56
C ALA A 783 8.13 -25.30 20.35
N PRO A 784 7.71 -26.42 19.72
CA PRO A 784 7.73 -27.74 20.36
C PRO A 784 9.15 -28.14 20.81
N GLY A 785 9.32 -28.45 22.10
CA GLY A 785 10.57 -29.02 22.62
C GLY A 785 11.60 -28.02 23.13
N ILE A 786 11.28 -26.72 23.11
CA ILE A 786 12.22 -25.67 23.54
C ILE A 786 12.31 -25.55 25.07
N ARG A 787 13.46 -25.01 25.52
CA ARG A 787 13.71 -24.60 26.90
C ARG A 787 14.02 -23.10 26.97
N VAL A 788 13.28 -22.35 27.77
CA VAL A 788 13.63 -20.97 28.17
C VAL A 788 14.42 -21.04 29.48
N GLY A 789 15.67 -20.61 29.44
CA GLY A 789 16.64 -20.71 30.53
C GLY A 789 16.28 -19.87 31.76
N GLN A 790 16.94 -20.17 32.89
CA GLN A 790 16.65 -19.51 34.15
C GLN A 790 16.88 -18.00 34.07
N GLY A 791 15.85 -17.21 34.39
CA GLY A 791 15.94 -15.75 34.38
C GLY A 791 16.11 -15.13 32.99
N ALA A 792 15.89 -15.89 31.93
CA ALA A 792 15.81 -15.36 30.58
C ALA A 792 14.51 -14.58 30.35
N GLU A 793 14.52 -13.68 29.39
CA GLU A 793 13.43 -12.77 29.08
C GLU A 793 13.08 -12.84 27.60
N ILE A 794 11.80 -13.09 27.31
CA ILE A 794 11.23 -13.06 25.96
C ILE A 794 10.23 -11.90 25.91
N PRO A 795 10.48 -10.80 25.19
CA PRO A 795 9.53 -9.71 25.02
C PRO A 795 8.29 -10.14 24.22
N ALA A 796 7.22 -9.36 24.34
CA ALA A 796 5.98 -9.59 23.62
C ALA A 796 6.16 -9.68 22.09
N GLY A 797 5.37 -10.54 21.45
CA GLY A 797 5.39 -10.73 19.99
C GLY A 797 6.62 -11.47 19.48
N SER A 798 7.24 -12.34 20.28
CA SER A 798 8.43 -13.10 19.87
C SER A 798 8.10 -14.56 19.50
N ALA A 799 8.71 -15.10 18.44
CA ALA A 799 8.60 -16.50 18.04
C ALA A 799 9.88 -17.26 18.38
N VAL A 800 9.86 -18.02 19.48
CA VAL A 800 11.01 -18.74 20.02
C VAL A 800 11.07 -20.15 19.43
N LEU A 801 11.92 -20.31 18.40
CA LEU A 801 12.11 -21.57 17.69
C LEU A 801 13.23 -22.44 18.27
N VAL A 802 14.13 -21.84 19.07
CA VAL A 802 15.29 -22.51 19.68
C VAL A 802 15.28 -22.35 21.21
N SER A 803 16.06 -23.18 21.90
CA SER A 803 16.18 -23.05 23.36
C SER A 803 17.02 -21.83 23.73
N VAL A 804 16.55 -21.07 24.71
CA VAL A 804 17.14 -19.81 25.17
C VAL A 804 18.03 -20.06 26.40
N PRO A 805 19.29 -19.61 26.40
CA PRO A 805 20.17 -19.74 27.56
C PRO A 805 19.72 -18.91 28.79
N PRO A 806 20.23 -19.22 30.00
CA PRO A 806 19.87 -18.49 31.22
C PRO A 806 20.34 -17.03 31.22
N GLY A 807 19.47 -16.11 31.66
CA GLY A 807 19.81 -14.71 31.88
C GLY A 807 19.95 -13.85 30.62
N GLU A 808 19.51 -14.36 29.47
CA GLU A 808 19.57 -13.68 28.19
C GLU A 808 18.21 -13.10 27.78
N LEU A 809 18.24 -12.03 27.00
CA LEU A 809 17.11 -11.40 26.34
C LEU A 809 17.04 -11.91 24.90
N TRP A 810 15.92 -12.52 24.51
CA TRP A 810 15.70 -13.00 23.14
C TRP A 810 14.42 -12.40 22.59
N THR A 811 14.51 -11.70 21.46
CA THR A 811 13.38 -10.95 20.89
C THR A 811 13.25 -11.22 19.40
N GLY A 812 12.00 -11.21 18.94
CA GLY A 812 11.65 -11.17 17.53
C GLY A 812 11.03 -12.43 16.95
N SER A 813 10.76 -12.42 15.65
CA SER A 813 10.09 -13.52 14.94
C SER A 813 10.79 -13.88 13.62
N PRO A 814 11.74 -14.86 13.61
CA PRO A 814 12.14 -15.68 14.75
C PRO A 814 12.97 -14.90 15.80
N ALA A 815 12.93 -15.36 17.05
CA ALA A 815 13.61 -14.69 18.15
C ALA A 815 15.13 -14.92 18.10
N VAL A 816 15.89 -13.85 18.28
CA VAL A 816 17.36 -13.86 18.34
C VAL A 816 17.87 -13.23 19.62
N PHE A 817 19.11 -13.54 20.01
CA PHE A 817 19.78 -12.93 21.16
C PHE A 817 19.91 -11.42 20.97
N ALA A 818 19.44 -10.64 21.95
CA ALA A 818 19.48 -9.17 21.94
C ALA A 818 20.26 -8.58 23.13
N GLY A 819 20.92 -9.41 23.93
CA GLY A 819 21.72 -8.99 25.07
C GLY A 819 21.34 -9.69 26.38
N PRO A 820 21.89 -9.23 27.53
CA PRO A 820 21.50 -9.74 28.84
C PRO A 820 20.05 -9.33 29.20
N ALA A 821 19.34 -10.19 29.91
CA ALA A 821 17.99 -9.91 30.41
C ALA A 821 17.97 -8.65 31.30
N ARG A 822 16.94 -7.81 31.15
CA ARG A 822 16.85 -6.52 31.84
C ARG A 822 16.61 -6.74 33.34
N ARG A 823 17.16 -5.85 34.18
CA ARG A 823 17.05 -5.92 35.66
C ARG A 823 16.06 -4.91 36.24
N ASP A 824 15.06 -4.51 35.46
CA ASP A 824 14.17 -3.39 35.81
C ASP A 824 13.06 -3.75 36.81
N TRP A 825 13.06 -4.99 37.31
CA TRP A 825 12.14 -5.48 38.32
C TRP A 825 12.65 -5.19 39.75
N PRO A 826 11.75 -4.85 40.70
CA PRO A 826 12.13 -4.65 42.10
C PRO A 826 12.99 -5.80 42.66
N HIS A 827 14.06 -5.46 43.39
CA HIS A 827 15.03 -6.44 43.89
C HIS A 827 14.41 -7.49 44.82
N ARG A 828 13.44 -7.07 45.64
CA ARG A 828 12.67 -7.98 46.51
C ARG A 828 11.48 -8.54 45.74
N ARG A 829 11.21 -9.82 45.95
CA ARG A 829 9.99 -10.46 45.44
C ARG A 829 8.75 -9.81 46.07
N ALA A 830 7.68 -9.68 45.29
CA ALA A 830 6.38 -9.26 45.81
C ALA A 830 5.91 -10.14 47.01
N PRO A 831 5.30 -9.53 48.03
CA PRO A 831 4.81 -10.25 49.21
C PRO A 831 3.72 -11.26 48.86
N ARG A 832 3.63 -12.33 49.66
CA ARG A 832 2.60 -13.35 49.49
C ARG A 832 1.27 -12.84 50.03
N ALA A 833 0.23 -12.90 49.20
CA ALA A 833 -1.12 -12.57 49.62
C ALA A 833 -2.09 -13.66 49.12
N PRO A 834 -2.21 -14.79 49.84
CA PRO A 834 -3.01 -15.94 49.40
C PRO A 834 -4.51 -15.64 49.34
N GLY A 835 -5.02 -14.71 50.16
CA GLY A 835 -6.43 -14.31 50.13
C GLY A 835 -6.91 -13.81 48.76
N TRP A 836 -6.02 -13.17 47.98
CA TRP A 836 -6.36 -12.72 46.62
C TRP A 836 -6.64 -13.87 45.65
N VAL A 837 -6.15 -15.09 45.90
CA VAL A 837 -6.48 -16.26 45.06
C VAL A 837 -7.97 -16.52 45.06
N ALA A 838 -8.63 -16.40 46.22
CA ALA A 838 -10.07 -16.55 46.33
C ALA A 838 -10.81 -15.41 45.62
N VAL A 839 -10.34 -14.17 45.78
CA VAL A 839 -10.93 -12.98 45.14
C VAL A 839 -10.90 -13.09 43.61
N TYR A 840 -9.75 -13.45 43.03
CA TYR A 840 -9.65 -13.66 41.59
C TYR A 840 -10.53 -14.81 41.11
N GLY A 841 -10.61 -15.91 41.86
CA GLY A 841 -11.45 -17.06 41.50
C GLY A 841 -12.94 -16.70 41.50
N LEU A 842 -13.40 -15.99 42.54
CA LEU A 842 -14.77 -15.47 42.61
C LEU A 842 -15.03 -14.46 41.47
N THR A 843 -14.08 -13.56 41.20
CA THR A 843 -14.21 -12.57 40.14
C THR A 843 -14.30 -13.24 38.76
N ALA A 844 -13.50 -14.27 38.47
CA ALA A 844 -13.60 -15.02 37.23
C ALA A 844 -15.00 -15.61 37.02
N ALA A 845 -15.62 -16.13 38.09
CA ALA A 845 -17.00 -16.63 38.04
C ALA A 845 -18.02 -15.50 37.82
N VAL A 846 -17.84 -14.34 38.47
CA VAL A 846 -18.69 -13.15 38.28
C VAL A 846 -18.61 -12.62 36.85
N LEU A 847 -17.40 -12.46 36.31
CA LEU A 847 -17.20 -11.99 34.94
C LEU A 847 -17.83 -12.95 33.93
N GLY A 848 -17.65 -14.26 34.12
CA GLY A 848 -18.30 -15.29 33.29
C GLY A 848 -19.83 -15.32 33.40
N ALA A 849 -20.42 -14.72 34.44
CA ALA A 849 -21.87 -14.61 34.60
C ALA A 849 -22.46 -13.38 33.91
N LEU A 850 -21.68 -12.35 33.55
CA LEU A 850 -22.20 -11.12 32.94
C LEU A 850 -22.92 -11.39 31.60
N PRO A 851 -22.36 -12.17 30.65
CA PRO A 851 -23.08 -12.49 29.41
C PRO A 851 -24.34 -13.33 29.67
N LEU A 852 -24.34 -14.15 30.72
CA LEU A 852 -25.51 -14.96 31.11
C LEU A 852 -26.64 -14.09 31.65
N LEU A 853 -26.32 -13.11 32.49
CA LEU A 853 -27.28 -12.13 33.01
C LEU A 853 -27.89 -11.30 31.87
N ALA A 854 -27.06 -10.82 30.96
CA ALA A 854 -27.53 -10.10 29.79
C ALA A 854 -28.41 -10.97 28.88
N GLY A 855 -28.01 -12.21 28.64
CA GLY A 855 -28.80 -13.20 27.92
C GLY A 855 -30.14 -13.50 28.59
N ALA A 856 -30.17 -13.60 29.92
CA ALA A 856 -31.41 -13.78 30.68
C ALA A 856 -32.35 -12.57 30.55
N CYS A 857 -31.82 -11.34 30.57
CA CYS A 857 -32.62 -10.13 30.29
C CYS A 857 -33.20 -10.14 28.86
N GLY A 858 -32.39 -10.47 27.85
CA GLY A 858 -32.85 -10.61 26.48
C GLY A 858 -33.92 -11.69 26.33
N LEU A 859 -33.72 -12.84 26.98
CA LEU A 859 -34.67 -13.93 26.99
C LEU A 859 -35.98 -13.55 27.70
N ALA A 860 -35.93 -12.79 28.79
CA ALA A 860 -37.12 -12.28 29.46
C ALA A 860 -37.95 -11.37 28.54
N VAL A 861 -37.28 -10.54 27.72
CA VAL A 861 -37.93 -9.73 26.68
C VAL A 861 -38.56 -10.61 25.60
N VAL A 862 -37.84 -11.62 25.11
CA VAL A 862 -38.39 -12.61 24.16
C VAL A 862 -39.60 -13.34 24.77
N GLY A 863 -39.55 -13.64 26.07
CA GLY A 863 -40.63 -14.26 26.84
C GLY A 863 -41.93 -13.47 26.84
N LEU A 864 -41.89 -12.14 26.66
CA LEU A 864 -43.11 -11.33 26.50
C LEU A 864 -43.90 -11.72 25.24
N GLY A 865 -43.20 -12.08 24.15
CA GLY A 865 -43.82 -12.58 22.92
C GLY A 865 -44.36 -14.00 23.02
N VAL A 866 -43.89 -14.75 24.01
CA VAL A 866 -44.29 -16.14 24.25
C VAL A 866 -45.47 -16.22 25.24
N ARG A 867 -45.68 -15.18 26.04
CA ARG A 867 -46.71 -15.15 27.08
C ARG A 867 -48.10 -15.41 26.51
N GLY A 868 -48.83 -16.35 27.13
CA GLY A 868 -50.19 -16.71 26.70
C GLY A 868 -50.25 -17.62 25.47
N SER A 869 -49.11 -18.08 24.94
CA SER A 869 -49.10 -19.12 23.92
C SER A 869 -49.52 -20.48 24.50
N THR A 870 -50.44 -21.16 23.81
CA THR A 870 -50.94 -22.48 24.22
C THR A 870 -50.25 -23.64 23.51
N THR A 871 -49.49 -23.36 22.46
CA THR A 871 -48.75 -24.37 21.67
C THR A 871 -47.31 -23.92 21.42
N LEU A 872 -46.40 -24.89 21.29
CA LEU A 872 -44.99 -24.63 20.95
C LEU A 872 -44.85 -23.85 19.63
N GLY A 873 -45.67 -24.15 18.62
CA GLY A 873 -45.64 -23.41 17.35
C GLY A 873 -46.01 -21.93 17.49
N ALA A 874 -47.01 -21.61 18.33
CA ALA A 874 -47.37 -20.22 18.64
C ALA A 874 -46.27 -19.53 19.46
N ALA A 875 -45.70 -20.23 20.44
CA ALA A 875 -44.58 -19.76 21.26
C ALA A 875 -43.37 -19.41 20.38
N THR A 876 -42.95 -20.30 19.49
CA THR A 876 -41.80 -20.09 18.61
C THR A 876 -42.01 -18.90 17.67
N ARG A 877 -43.20 -18.74 17.07
CA ARG A 877 -43.50 -17.57 16.23
C ARG A 877 -43.46 -16.27 17.04
N GLY A 878 -44.07 -16.27 18.22
CA GLY A 878 -44.04 -15.12 19.13
C GLY A 878 -42.60 -14.77 19.54
N ALA A 879 -41.80 -15.77 19.92
CA ALA A 879 -40.40 -15.59 20.26
C ALA A 879 -39.59 -14.98 19.10
N MET A 880 -39.73 -15.51 17.88
CA MET A 880 -39.01 -15.01 16.70
C MET A 880 -39.35 -13.56 16.36
N LEU A 881 -40.60 -13.13 16.55
CA LEU A 881 -41.00 -11.72 16.37
C LEU A 881 -40.35 -10.78 17.41
N TRP A 882 -40.05 -11.29 18.60
CA TRP A 882 -39.42 -10.54 19.68
C TRP A 882 -37.89 -10.68 19.73
N VAL A 883 -37.29 -11.57 18.92
CA VAL A 883 -35.82 -11.72 18.80
C VAL A 883 -35.12 -10.38 18.55
N PRO A 884 -35.57 -9.50 17.63
CA PRO A 884 -34.91 -8.21 17.42
C PRO A 884 -34.80 -7.37 18.70
N VAL A 885 -35.89 -7.26 19.47
CA VAL A 885 -35.94 -6.47 20.70
C VAL A 885 -35.12 -7.15 21.81
N GLY A 886 -35.24 -8.47 21.94
CA GLY A 886 -34.47 -9.25 22.92
C GLY A 886 -32.97 -9.23 22.67
N ALA A 887 -32.55 -9.29 21.40
CA ALA A 887 -31.14 -9.19 21.01
C ALA A 887 -30.56 -7.82 21.35
N VAL A 888 -31.28 -6.73 21.04
CA VAL A 888 -30.88 -5.36 21.42
C VAL A 888 -30.82 -5.22 22.93
N ALA A 889 -31.81 -5.73 23.67
CA ALA A 889 -31.82 -5.68 25.13
C ALA A 889 -30.62 -6.42 25.74
N MET A 890 -30.35 -7.65 25.28
CA MET A 890 -29.17 -8.42 25.69
C MET A 890 -27.88 -7.63 25.42
N PHE A 891 -27.73 -7.10 24.21
CA PHE A 891 -26.54 -6.35 23.81
C PHE A 891 -26.33 -5.09 24.66
N VAL A 892 -27.37 -4.28 24.87
CA VAL A 892 -27.32 -3.05 25.67
C VAL A 892 -27.04 -3.36 27.13
N VAL A 893 -27.69 -4.37 27.71
CA VAL A 893 -27.43 -4.77 29.11
C VAL A 893 -25.98 -5.21 29.27
N LEU A 894 -25.46 -6.03 28.35
CA LEU A 894 -24.06 -6.47 28.41
C LEU A 894 -23.09 -5.29 28.26
N ALA A 895 -23.37 -4.33 27.37
CA ALA A 895 -22.58 -3.13 27.22
C ALA A 895 -22.58 -2.28 28.51
N VAL A 896 -23.74 -2.06 29.14
CA VAL A 896 -23.84 -1.29 30.39
C VAL A 896 -23.11 -1.99 31.53
N LEU A 897 -23.28 -3.31 31.68
CA LEU A 897 -22.59 -4.09 32.72
C LEU A 897 -21.07 -4.04 32.54
N THR A 898 -20.60 -4.22 31.31
CA THR A 898 -19.18 -4.11 30.95
C THR A 898 -18.65 -2.72 31.27
N LEU A 899 -19.37 -1.68 30.84
CA LEU A 899 -19.00 -0.28 31.08
C LEU A 899 -18.87 0.03 32.58
N ALA A 900 -19.86 -0.35 33.37
CA ALA A 900 -19.87 -0.14 34.81
C ALA A 900 -18.71 -0.89 35.48
N ALA A 901 -18.51 -2.16 35.14
CA ALA A 901 -17.43 -2.97 35.71
C ALA A 901 -16.05 -2.41 35.37
N VAL A 902 -15.77 -2.07 34.11
CA VAL A 902 -14.49 -1.48 33.69
C VAL A 902 -14.24 -0.15 34.41
N ARG A 903 -15.26 0.72 34.52
CA ARG A 903 -15.14 2.01 35.21
C ARG A 903 -14.83 1.84 36.70
N LEU A 904 -15.51 0.91 37.37
CA LEU A 904 -15.26 0.60 38.78
C LEU A 904 -13.87 0.02 39.00
N LEU A 905 -13.43 -0.89 38.11
CA LEU A 905 -12.08 -1.47 38.16
C LEU A 905 -10.99 -0.42 37.88
N GLY A 906 -11.30 0.60 37.08
CA GLY A 906 -10.40 1.72 36.80
C GLY A 906 -10.15 2.68 37.98
N LEU A 907 -10.96 2.63 39.04
CA LEU A 907 -10.85 3.54 40.18
C LEU A 907 -9.59 3.26 41.02
N GLY A 908 -8.71 4.25 41.10
CA GLY A 908 -7.47 4.17 41.88
C GLY A 908 -6.34 3.39 41.21
N LEU A 909 -6.44 3.08 39.90
CA LEU A 909 -5.32 2.55 39.14
C LEU A 909 -4.22 3.62 38.98
N SER A 910 -2.98 3.25 39.27
CA SER A 910 -1.81 4.13 39.17
C SER A 910 -0.64 3.40 38.52
N GLU A 911 0.20 4.13 37.78
CA GLU A 911 1.42 3.60 37.16
C GLU A 911 2.38 3.00 38.20
N GLY A 912 3.23 2.08 37.75
CA GLY A 912 4.32 1.50 38.53
C GLY A 912 4.26 -0.01 38.70
N HIS A 913 5.06 -0.50 39.64
CA HIS A 913 5.19 -1.92 39.97
C HIS A 913 4.25 -2.30 41.12
N HIS A 914 3.32 -3.20 40.85
CA HIS A 914 2.35 -3.69 41.83
C HIS A 914 2.51 -5.20 42.02
N PRO A 915 2.31 -5.75 43.23
CA PRO A 915 2.25 -7.20 43.38
C PRO A 915 1.15 -7.77 42.49
N VAL A 916 1.41 -8.87 41.78
CA VAL A 916 0.38 -9.56 40.96
C VAL A 916 -0.85 -9.83 41.82
N ARG A 917 -0.65 -10.32 43.06
CA ARG A 917 -1.73 -10.60 44.02
C ARG A 917 -1.99 -9.39 44.92
N SER A 918 -2.54 -8.35 44.34
CA SER A 918 -2.95 -7.12 45.04
C SER A 918 -4.26 -6.59 44.47
N ARG A 919 -4.79 -5.53 45.07
CA ARG A 919 -5.95 -4.81 44.54
C ARG A 919 -5.70 -4.31 43.12
N VAL A 920 -4.56 -3.66 42.88
CA VAL A 920 -4.24 -3.11 41.55
C VAL A 920 -4.01 -4.24 40.54
N GLY A 921 -3.27 -5.28 40.92
CA GLY A 921 -3.10 -6.45 40.06
C GLY A 921 -4.42 -7.11 39.70
N TRP A 922 -5.36 -7.19 40.65
CA TRP A 922 -6.71 -7.72 40.43
C TRP A 922 -7.53 -6.85 39.49
N GLN A 923 -7.49 -5.53 39.69
CA GLN A 923 -8.19 -4.58 38.84
C GLN A 923 -7.71 -4.65 37.39
N VAL A 924 -6.40 -4.68 37.18
CA VAL A 924 -5.78 -4.77 35.84
C VAL A 924 -6.17 -6.08 35.16
N TRP A 925 -5.96 -7.21 35.83
CA TRP A 925 -6.31 -8.53 35.29
C TRP A 925 -7.81 -8.64 34.94
N ALA A 926 -8.69 -8.19 35.85
CA ALA A 926 -10.13 -8.24 35.64
C ALA A 926 -10.57 -7.31 34.50
N THR A 927 -9.92 -6.15 34.36
CA THR A 927 -10.19 -5.19 33.28
C THR A 927 -9.78 -5.80 31.93
N GLU A 928 -8.57 -6.34 31.80
CA GLU A 928 -8.11 -6.92 30.54
C GLU A 928 -8.96 -8.13 30.13
N ARG A 929 -9.33 -8.99 31.09
CA ARG A 929 -10.24 -10.12 30.83
C ARG A 929 -11.61 -9.66 30.34
N LEU A 930 -12.18 -8.64 30.98
CA LEU A 930 -13.47 -8.08 30.62
C LEU A 930 -13.43 -7.38 29.26
N MET A 931 -12.32 -6.69 28.94
CA MET A 931 -12.11 -6.06 27.63
C MET A 931 -12.00 -7.11 26.51
N ASP A 932 -11.29 -8.21 26.74
CA ASP A 932 -11.17 -9.32 25.78
C ASP A 932 -12.52 -10.03 25.56
N ASP A 933 -13.27 -10.32 26.62
CA ASP A 933 -14.63 -10.86 26.51
C ASP A 933 -15.56 -9.85 25.79
N ALA A 934 -15.45 -8.55 26.08
CA ALA A 934 -16.26 -7.51 25.44
C ALA A 934 -15.97 -7.39 23.93
N ARG A 935 -14.71 -7.52 23.50
CA ARG A 935 -14.33 -7.53 22.09
C ARG A 935 -15.01 -8.68 21.33
N THR A 936 -15.23 -9.82 22.00
CA THR A 936 -15.96 -10.96 21.42
C THR A 936 -17.47 -10.72 21.40
N TRP A 937 -18.08 -10.43 22.55
CA TRP A 937 -19.56 -10.38 22.67
C TRP A 937 -20.17 -9.07 22.17
N LEU A 938 -19.41 -7.98 22.21
CA LEU A 938 -19.81 -6.65 21.76
C LEU A 938 -19.03 -6.27 20.50
N PHE A 939 -18.62 -7.25 19.68
CA PHE A 939 -17.88 -7.04 18.43
C PHE A 939 -18.48 -5.92 17.55
N PRO A 940 -19.82 -5.79 17.38
CA PRO A 940 -20.41 -4.65 16.68
C PRO A 940 -20.03 -3.26 17.22
N LEU A 941 -19.72 -3.10 18.52
CA LEU A 941 -19.23 -1.83 19.07
C LEU A 941 -17.76 -1.58 18.71
N TYR A 942 -16.96 -2.64 18.64
CA TYR A 942 -15.51 -2.57 18.44
C TYR A 942 -15.11 -2.46 16.97
N SER A 943 -16.01 -2.76 16.05
CA SER A 943 -15.76 -2.65 14.61
C SER A 943 -16.49 -1.45 14.00
N SER A 944 -16.85 -0.40 14.77
CA SER A 944 -17.76 0.66 14.32
C SER A 944 -17.21 2.07 14.46
N LEU A 945 -17.91 3.04 13.85
CA LEU A 945 -17.71 4.47 14.14
C LEU A 945 -17.96 4.85 15.61
N VAL A 946 -18.62 3.99 16.38
CA VAL A 946 -18.92 4.22 17.81
C VAL A 946 -17.74 3.78 18.69
N THR A 947 -16.80 2.96 18.19
CA THR A 947 -15.64 2.45 18.96
C THR A 947 -14.91 3.56 19.73
N PRO A 948 -14.55 4.72 19.13
CA PRO A 948 -13.85 5.78 19.87
C PRO A 948 -14.68 6.39 21.01
N ALA A 949 -16.00 6.49 20.84
CA ALA A 949 -16.90 6.95 21.90
C ALA A 949 -17.04 5.91 23.01
N TRP A 950 -17.14 4.64 22.64
CA TRP A 950 -17.16 3.51 23.57
C TRP A 950 -15.87 3.43 24.41
N LEU A 951 -14.70 3.55 23.79
CA LEU A 951 -13.40 3.57 24.50
C LEU A 951 -13.28 4.77 25.46
N ARG A 952 -13.79 5.96 25.08
CA ARG A 952 -13.91 7.11 26.00
C ARG A 952 -14.84 6.82 27.17
N ALA A 953 -15.99 6.19 26.88
CA ALA A 953 -16.93 5.79 27.91
C ALA A 953 -16.29 4.81 28.89
N LEU A 954 -15.44 3.88 28.44
CA LEU A 954 -14.70 2.95 29.29
C LEU A 954 -13.58 3.60 30.13
N GLY A 955 -13.09 4.77 29.72
CA GLY A 955 -12.13 5.57 30.50
C GLY A 955 -10.81 5.88 29.82
N ALA A 956 -10.66 5.53 28.53
CA ALA A 956 -9.52 5.94 27.71
C ALA A 956 -9.61 7.42 27.32
N THR A 957 -8.45 8.05 27.11
CA THR A 957 -8.39 9.40 26.56
C THR A 957 -8.28 9.29 25.04
N VAL A 958 -9.36 9.55 24.31
CA VAL A 958 -9.39 9.41 22.83
C VAL A 958 -9.65 10.76 22.18
N GLY A 959 -8.80 11.12 21.22
CA GLY A 959 -8.87 12.34 20.43
C GLY A 959 -10.05 12.39 19.46
N ARG A 960 -10.11 13.46 18.65
CA ARG A 960 -11.12 13.64 17.60
C ARG A 960 -10.74 12.86 16.35
N ASP A 961 -11.76 12.44 15.60
CA ASP A 961 -11.64 11.74 14.32
C ASP A 961 -10.67 10.54 14.36
N VAL A 962 -10.63 9.85 15.51
CA VAL A 962 -9.91 8.59 15.66
C VAL A 962 -10.70 7.48 14.98
N GLU A 963 -10.01 6.63 14.24
CA GLU A 963 -10.55 5.38 13.74
C GLU A 963 -9.92 4.23 14.53
N ALA A 964 -10.77 3.38 15.10
CA ALA A 964 -10.32 2.30 15.97
C ALA A 964 -11.21 1.08 15.75
N SER A 965 -10.57 -0.06 15.54
CA SER A 965 -11.25 -1.34 15.44
C SER A 965 -11.10 -2.15 16.73
N THR A 966 -10.91 -3.47 16.63
CA THR A 966 -10.88 -4.44 17.73
C THR A 966 -9.64 -4.32 18.63
N VAL A 967 -9.52 -3.18 19.34
CA VAL A 967 -8.41 -2.85 20.23
C VAL A 967 -8.57 -3.47 21.62
N LEU A 968 -7.54 -4.18 22.09
CA LEU A 968 -7.39 -4.62 23.48
C LEU A 968 -6.47 -3.65 24.23
N LEU A 969 -6.98 -3.00 25.28
CA LEU A 969 -6.24 -1.96 26.01
C LEU A 969 -6.66 -1.88 27.49
N LEU A 970 -5.82 -1.25 28.32
CA LEU A 970 -6.19 -0.82 29.68
C LEU A 970 -6.72 0.63 29.64
N PRO A 971 -8.06 0.88 29.67
CA PRO A 971 -8.62 2.18 29.31
C PRO A 971 -8.02 3.33 30.11
N ARG A 972 -7.89 3.19 31.43
CA ARG A 972 -7.37 4.24 32.29
C ARG A 972 -5.90 4.60 32.01
N MET A 973 -5.14 3.72 31.36
CA MET A 973 -3.71 3.88 31.05
C MET A 973 -3.45 4.24 29.58
N THR A 974 -4.49 4.38 28.75
CA THR A 974 -4.32 4.57 27.31
C THR A 974 -4.74 5.96 26.85
N THR A 975 -3.86 6.61 26.09
CA THR A 975 -4.14 7.88 25.40
C THR A 975 -4.00 7.70 23.89
N ILE A 976 -4.99 8.13 23.12
CA ILE A 976 -5.04 8.05 21.66
C ILE A 976 -5.22 9.48 21.12
N GLY A 977 -4.26 9.95 20.32
CA GLY A 977 -4.26 11.29 19.76
C GLY A 977 -5.24 11.49 18.60
N ASP A 978 -5.51 12.75 18.26
CA ASP A 978 -6.42 13.11 17.17
C ASP A 978 -6.00 12.48 15.83
N GLY A 979 -6.97 11.96 15.08
CA GLY A 979 -6.74 11.32 13.78
C GLY A 979 -5.94 10.03 13.84
N ALA A 980 -5.71 9.42 15.00
CA ALA A 980 -5.02 8.13 15.04
C ALA A 980 -5.87 7.01 14.41
N PHE A 981 -5.21 6.05 13.76
CA PHE A 981 -5.82 4.86 13.20
C PHE A 981 -5.30 3.62 13.95
N LEU A 982 -6.22 2.86 14.56
CA LEU A 982 -5.94 1.61 15.27
C LEU A 982 -6.67 0.47 14.55
N ALA A 983 -5.90 -0.41 13.93
CA ALA A 983 -6.44 -1.49 13.15
C ALA A 983 -6.89 -2.68 14.03
N ASP A 984 -7.23 -3.80 13.39
CA ASP A 984 -7.79 -4.97 14.05
C ASP A 984 -6.82 -5.61 15.04
N ASP A 985 -7.36 -6.14 16.14
CA ASP A 985 -6.65 -6.94 17.12
C ASP A 985 -5.41 -6.25 17.72
N THR A 986 -5.39 -4.92 17.79
CA THR A 986 -4.24 -4.18 18.35
C THR A 986 -4.17 -4.28 19.88
N LEU A 987 -2.96 -4.40 20.44
CA LEU A 987 -2.72 -4.51 21.88
C LEU A 987 -2.02 -3.26 22.42
N ILE A 988 -2.65 -2.52 23.33
CA ILE A 988 -2.15 -1.21 23.79
C ILE A 988 -2.12 -1.13 25.32
N GLY A 989 -0.93 -1.00 25.88
CA GLY A 989 -0.73 -0.79 27.32
C GLY A 989 -1.15 -1.99 28.17
N SER A 990 -1.06 -3.22 27.64
CA SER A 990 -1.18 -4.44 28.45
C SER A 990 -0.05 -4.50 29.49
N TYR A 991 -0.27 -5.26 30.57
CA TYR A 991 0.65 -5.34 31.70
C TYR A 991 1.79 -6.32 31.45
N GLU A 992 2.95 -6.00 32.02
CA GLU A 992 4.11 -6.89 31.99
C GLU A 992 4.24 -7.64 33.33
N LEU A 993 4.74 -8.87 33.29
CA LEU A 993 4.93 -9.71 34.48
C LEU A 993 6.39 -10.06 34.73
N GLY A 994 6.82 -9.93 35.99
CA GLY A 994 8.15 -10.39 36.38
C GLY A 994 8.32 -10.48 37.90
N ARG A 995 8.90 -11.60 38.35
CA ARG A 995 9.23 -11.83 39.77
C ARG A 995 8.05 -11.67 40.75
N GLY A 996 6.82 -11.97 40.30
CA GLY A 996 5.59 -11.78 41.09
C GLY A 996 5.10 -10.33 41.17
N TRP A 997 5.74 -9.42 40.45
CA TRP A 997 5.29 -8.06 40.19
C TRP A 997 4.61 -7.99 38.83
N LEU A 998 3.70 -7.04 38.73
CA LEU A 998 3.00 -6.63 37.54
C LEU A 998 3.36 -5.16 37.32
N ARG A 999 3.84 -4.82 36.12
CA ARG A 999 4.15 -3.44 35.73
C ARG A 999 3.02 -2.93 34.84
N ILE A 1000 2.45 -1.79 35.23
CA ILE A 1000 1.56 -0.99 34.36
C ILE A 1000 2.13 0.40 34.20
N ASP A 1001 1.98 0.93 33.00
CA ASP A 1001 2.45 2.25 32.63
C ASP A 1001 1.57 2.78 31.49
N ARG A 1002 1.56 4.10 31.28
CA ARG A 1002 0.74 4.71 30.23
C ARG A 1002 1.27 4.36 28.85
N ALA A 1003 0.35 3.99 27.96
CA ALA A 1003 0.63 3.84 26.54
C ALA A 1003 -0.01 5.01 25.77
N LYS A 1004 0.73 5.56 24.81
CA LYS A 1004 0.27 6.71 24.02
C LYS A 1004 0.36 6.44 22.52
N ILE A 1005 -0.74 6.64 21.82
CA ILE A 1005 -0.78 6.69 20.36
C ILE A 1005 -0.82 8.16 19.94
N GLY A 1006 0.16 8.58 19.15
CA GLY A 1006 0.34 9.96 18.71
C GLY A 1006 -0.77 10.44 17.78
N LYS A 1007 -0.82 11.76 17.54
CA LYS A 1007 -1.75 12.33 16.56
C LYS A 1007 -1.43 11.81 15.16
N ARG A 1008 -2.45 11.39 14.40
CA ARG A 1008 -2.30 10.80 13.07
C ARG A 1008 -1.30 9.65 13.02
N ALA A 1009 -1.16 8.93 14.13
CA ALA A 1009 -0.34 7.73 14.17
C ALA A 1009 -1.16 6.53 13.71
N PHE A 1010 -0.48 5.57 13.10
CA PHE A 1010 -1.07 4.35 12.57
C PHE A 1010 -0.52 3.14 13.31
N LEU A 1011 -1.40 2.32 13.88
CA LEU A 1011 -1.07 1.02 14.46
C LEU A 1011 -1.80 -0.06 13.65
N GLY A 1012 -1.05 -0.81 12.85
CA GLY A 1012 -1.58 -1.83 11.95
C GLY A 1012 -2.09 -3.09 12.65
N ASN A 1013 -2.66 -4.01 11.87
CA ASN A 1013 -3.34 -5.21 12.38
C ASN A 1013 -2.42 -6.00 13.33
N SER A 1014 -2.96 -6.39 14.48
CA SER A 1014 -2.22 -7.08 15.55
C SER A 1014 -0.97 -6.35 16.04
N GLY A 1015 -0.83 -5.05 15.75
CA GLY A 1015 0.25 -4.19 16.22
C GLY A 1015 0.19 -3.99 17.74
N MET A 1016 1.36 -3.90 18.37
CA MET A 1016 1.50 -3.87 19.82
C MET A 1016 2.19 -2.59 20.30
N THR A 1017 1.61 -1.92 21.28
CA THR A 1017 2.22 -0.82 22.04
C THR A 1017 2.28 -1.21 23.50
N ALA A 1018 3.44 -1.67 23.98
CA ALA A 1018 3.62 -2.10 25.37
C ALA A 1018 3.44 -0.95 26.38
N ALA A 1019 3.28 -1.29 27.66
CA ALA A 1019 3.23 -0.33 28.76
C ALA A 1019 4.45 0.61 28.75
N GLY A 1020 4.21 1.92 28.86
CA GLY A 1020 5.26 2.94 28.87
C GLY A 1020 5.79 3.30 27.47
N ARG A 1021 5.29 2.68 26.40
CA ARG A 1021 5.66 3.00 25.02
C ARG A 1021 4.71 4.00 24.38
N ALA A 1022 5.23 4.74 23.41
CA ALA A 1022 4.44 5.68 22.64
C ALA A 1022 4.71 5.56 21.14
N VAL A 1023 3.64 5.45 20.35
CA VAL A 1023 3.71 5.67 18.91
C VAL A 1023 3.74 7.19 18.68
N PRO A 1024 4.76 7.76 18.04
CA PRO A 1024 4.91 9.21 17.91
C PRO A 1024 3.92 9.78 16.89
N LYS A 1025 3.81 11.12 16.82
CA LYS A 1025 2.93 11.81 15.85
C LYS A 1025 3.32 11.41 14.42
N ARG A 1026 2.32 11.11 13.57
CA ARG A 1026 2.53 10.62 12.19
C ARG A 1026 3.44 9.38 12.12
N GLY A 1027 3.57 8.64 13.21
CA GLY A 1027 4.34 7.40 13.25
C GLY A 1027 3.48 6.23 12.80
N LEU A 1028 4.09 5.25 12.15
CA LEU A 1028 3.42 4.03 11.72
C LEU A 1028 4.09 2.82 12.38
N VAL A 1029 3.30 1.93 12.97
CA VAL A 1029 3.72 0.60 13.39
C VAL A 1029 2.92 -0.39 12.55
N ALA A 1030 3.61 -1.18 11.75
CA ALA A 1030 2.99 -2.06 10.75
C ALA A 1030 2.32 -3.30 11.40
N VAL A 1031 1.76 -4.15 10.54
CA VAL A 1031 1.08 -5.39 10.94
C VAL A 1031 2.02 -6.29 11.76
N LEU A 1032 1.49 -6.91 12.81
CA LEU A 1032 2.21 -7.83 13.73
C LEU A 1032 3.53 -7.26 14.29
N SER A 1033 3.61 -5.93 14.42
CA SER A 1033 4.84 -5.23 14.80
C SER A 1033 4.74 -4.65 16.21
N ALA A 1034 5.88 -4.57 16.90
CA ALA A 1034 5.96 -3.96 18.23
C ALA A 1034 6.39 -2.49 18.13
N THR A 1035 5.83 -1.61 18.97
CA THR A 1035 6.25 -0.20 19.01
C THR A 1035 7.65 -0.09 19.63
N PRO A 1036 8.62 0.66 19.07
CA PRO A 1036 9.95 0.82 19.66
C PRO A 1036 9.90 1.62 20.98
N GLU A 1037 10.94 1.48 21.80
CA GLU A 1037 11.10 2.24 23.04
C GLU A 1037 11.34 3.74 22.78
N HIS A 1038 12.06 4.06 21.69
CA HIS A 1038 12.40 5.44 21.30
C HIS A 1038 12.10 5.69 19.82
N ALA A 1039 10.84 6.02 19.51
CA ALA A 1039 10.41 6.34 18.15
C ALA A 1039 10.29 7.86 17.93
N LYS A 1040 10.69 8.34 16.74
CA LYS A 1040 10.60 9.77 16.35
C LYS A 1040 9.35 10.04 15.49
N SER A 1041 8.85 11.27 15.51
CA SER A 1041 7.72 11.68 14.66
C SER A 1041 7.97 11.37 13.18
N GLY A 1042 6.96 10.88 12.47
CA GLY A 1042 7.07 10.59 11.03
C GLY A 1042 7.86 9.32 10.69
N THR A 1043 8.21 8.49 11.68
CA THR A 1043 8.93 7.23 11.45
C THR A 1043 7.97 6.04 11.36
N SER A 1044 8.28 5.13 10.44
CA SER A 1044 7.53 3.89 10.22
C SER A 1044 8.35 2.70 10.70
N TRP A 1045 7.70 1.71 11.29
CA TRP A 1045 8.33 0.57 11.93
C TRP A 1045 7.63 -0.74 11.54
N LEU A 1046 8.41 -1.80 11.33
CA LEU A 1046 7.94 -3.13 10.95
C LEU A 1046 8.66 -4.21 11.76
N GLY A 1047 7.93 -5.25 12.12
CA GLY A 1047 8.43 -6.46 12.73
C GLY A 1047 8.55 -6.42 14.25
N SER A 1048 9.04 -7.53 14.76
CA SER A 1048 9.52 -7.73 16.12
C SER A 1048 10.88 -8.43 15.98
N PRO A 1049 12.01 -7.88 16.49
CA PRO A 1049 12.12 -6.52 17.00
C PRO A 1049 11.75 -5.48 15.93
N PRO A 1050 11.30 -4.28 16.32
CA PRO A 1050 10.90 -3.27 15.35
C PRO A 1050 12.09 -2.70 14.59
N VAL A 1051 12.01 -2.78 13.26
CA VAL A 1051 12.96 -2.21 12.31
C VAL A 1051 12.34 -0.95 11.70
N ARG A 1052 13.15 0.10 11.56
CA ARG A 1052 12.70 1.36 10.96
C ARG A 1052 12.65 1.24 9.44
N LEU A 1053 11.48 1.50 8.86
CA LEU A 1053 11.33 1.64 7.41
C LEU A 1053 11.83 3.01 6.96
N ARG A 1054 12.70 3.05 5.94
CA ARG A 1054 13.10 4.28 5.25
C ARG A 1054 11.98 4.71 4.30
N ARG A 1055 10.91 5.28 4.86
CA ARG A 1055 9.80 5.88 4.10
C ARG A 1055 9.85 7.40 4.23
N ALA A 1056 9.79 8.12 3.11
CA ALA A 1056 9.38 9.52 3.13
C ALA A 1056 7.85 9.55 3.30
N PRO A 1057 7.30 10.24 4.30
CA PRO A 1057 5.85 10.31 4.47
C PRO A 1057 5.23 10.91 3.20
N THR A 1058 4.40 10.12 2.52
CA THR A 1058 3.59 10.57 1.40
C THR A 1058 2.61 11.61 1.93
N ALA A 1059 2.55 12.80 1.32
CA ALA A 1059 1.48 13.75 1.60
C ALA A 1059 0.25 13.30 0.78
N SER A 1060 -0.50 12.33 1.31
CA SER A 1060 -1.79 11.94 0.75
C SER A 1060 -2.93 12.82 1.31
N ASP A 1061 -4.05 12.85 0.58
CA ASP A 1061 -5.18 13.73 0.85
C ASP A 1061 -5.82 13.46 2.22
N GLU A 1062 -5.48 14.31 3.20
CA GLU A 1062 -5.94 14.23 4.58
C GLU A 1062 -7.48 14.29 4.69
N ARG A 1063 -8.19 14.76 3.64
CA ARG A 1063 -9.64 14.96 3.64
C ARG A 1063 -10.45 13.66 3.60
N LEU A 1064 -9.90 12.57 3.07
CA LEU A 1064 -10.65 11.31 2.90
C LEU A 1064 -10.33 10.25 3.96
N THR A 1065 -9.17 10.33 4.62
CA THR A 1065 -8.79 9.43 5.72
C THR A 1065 -9.14 10.02 7.09
N PHE A 1066 -8.88 11.31 7.34
CA PHE A 1066 -9.03 11.91 8.69
C PHE A 1066 -10.20 12.89 8.84
N THR A 1067 -10.72 13.49 7.77
CA THR A 1067 -11.86 14.44 7.85
C THR A 1067 -12.97 14.17 6.83
N PRO A 1068 -13.61 12.99 6.87
CA PRO A 1068 -14.63 12.60 5.91
C PRO A 1068 -15.84 13.55 5.97
N PRO A 1069 -16.44 13.93 4.82
CA PRO A 1069 -17.59 14.82 4.76
C PRO A 1069 -18.83 14.20 5.44
N ALA A 1070 -19.71 15.03 5.99
CA ALA A 1070 -20.88 14.61 6.76
C ALA A 1070 -21.78 13.59 6.02
N ARG A 1071 -21.92 13.74 4.69
CA ARG A 1071 -22.67 12.78 3.87
C ARG A 1071 -22.13 11.35 3.95
N LEU A 1072 -20.81 11.18 3.96
CA LEU A 1072 -20.17 9.86 4.06
C LEU A 1072 -20.26 9.32 5.50
N ARG A 1073 -20.19 10.19 6.51
CA ARG A 1073 -20.47 9.82 7.91
C ARG A 1073 -21.88 9.29 8.10
N VAL A 1074 -22.88 9.93 7.49
CA VAL A 1074 -24.27 9.46 7.50
C VAL A 1074 -24.41 8.14 6.73
N ALA A 1075 -23.83 8.04 5.52
CA ALA A 1075 -23.89 6.82 4.72
C ALA A 1075 -23.25 5.61 5.43
N ARG A 1076 -22.05 5.77 5.99
CA ARG A 1076 -21.43 4.75 6.85
C ARG A 1076 -22.33 4.45 8.05
N GLY A 1077 -22.84 5.48 8.74
CA GLY A 1077 -23.77 5.33 9.86
C GLY A 1077 -25.01 4.48 9.54
N VAL A 1078 -25.57 4.55 8.32
CA VAL A 1078 -26.68 3.69 7.89
C VAL A 1078 -26.24 2.22 7.81
N VAL A 1079 -25.06 1.94 7.27
CA VAL A 1079 -24.49 0.58 7.23
C VAL A 1079 -24.18 0.07 8.63
N GLU A 1080 -23.65 0.94 9.50
CA GLU A 1080 -23.33 0.62 10.90
C GLU A 1080 -24.55 0.16 11.71
N VAL A 1081 -25.72 0.76 11.49
CA VAL A 1081 -26.99 0.34 12.14
C VAL A 1081 -27.32 -1.12 11.82
N LEU A 1082 -26.94 -1.61 10.63
CA LEU A 1082 -27.18 -3.00 10.24
C LEU A 1082 -26.30 -4.01 10.97
N ARG A 1083 -25.26 -3.59 11.71
CA ARG A 1083 -24.43 -4.52 12.51
C ARG A 1083 -25.19 -5.18 13.66
N VAL A 1084 -26.37 -4.69 14.02
CA VAL A 1084 -27.27 -5.38 14.96
C VAL A 1084 -27.88 -6.65 14.35
N VAL A 1085 -28.01 -6.73 13.02
CA VAL A 1085 -28.64 -7.87 12.33
C VAL A 1085 -27.89 -9.18 12.58
N PRO A 1086 -26.54 -9.26 12.48
CA PRO A 1086 -25.77 -10.42 12.94
C PRO A 1086 -26.10 -10.87 14.37
N VAL A 1087 -26.26 -9.94 15.31
CA VAL A 1087 -26.62 -10.26 16.70
C VAL A 1087 -28.03 -10.88 16.74
N MET A 1088 -28.97 -10.32 16.00
CA MET A 1088 -30.33 -10.87 15.88
C MET A 1088 -30.33 -12.27 15.24
N CYS A 1089 -29.52 -12.50 14.22
CA CYS A 1089 -29.34 -13.82 13.61
C CYS A 1089 -28.84 -14.84 14.65
N THR A 1090 -27.81 -14.49 15.42
CA THR A 1090 -27.26 -15.34 16.48
C THR A 1090 -28.30 -15.69 17.55
N VAL A 1091 -29.08 -14.71 18.02
CA VAL A 1091 -30.16 -14.95 18.98
C VAL A 1091 -31.27 -15.79 18.35
N GLY A 1092 -31.64 -15.52 17.10
CA GLY A 1092 -32.65 -16.27 16.36
C GLY A 1092 -32.27 -17.74 16.15
N ILE A 1093 -31.01 -18.02 15.82
CA ILE A 1093 -30.47 -19.40 15.73
C ILE A 1093 -30.59 -20.10 17.09
N GLY A 1094 -30.28 -19.40 18.18
CA GLY A 1094 -30.46 -19.92 19.54
C GLY A 1094 -31.91 -20.26 19.88
N VAL A 1095 -32.84 -19.34 19.59
CA VAL A 1095 -34.28 -19.59 19.78
C VAL A 1095 -34.76 -20.76 18.92
N GLY A 1096 -34.30 -20.86 17.67
CA GLY A 1096 -34.62 -21.98 16.78
C GLY A 1096 -34.10 -23.32 17.30
N LEU A 1097 -32.87 -23.35 17.82
CA LEU A 1097 -32.29 -24.54 18.43
C LEU A 1097 -33.06 -24.96 19.70
N LEU A 1098 -33.41 -24.02 20.57
CA LEU A 1098 -34.23 -24.27 21.76
C LEU A 1098 -35.60 -24.85 21.37
N ALA A 1099 -36.27 -24.27 20.37
CA ALA A 1099 -37.56 -24.75 19.88
C ALA A 1099 -37.46 -26.17 19.28
N ALA A 1100 -36.38 -26.47 18.54
CA ALA A 1100 -36.16 -27.80 17.97
C ALA A 1100 -35.89 -28.85 19.06
N LEU A 1101 -35.08 -28.50 20.07
CA LEU A 1101 -34.84 -29.35 21.24
C LEU A 1101 -36.13 -29.60 22.02
N GLN A 1102 -36.96 -28.57 22.20
CA GLN A 1102 -38.28 -28.69 22.84
C GLN A 1102 -39.19 -29.65 22.07
N ALA A 1103 -39.28 -29.49 20.75
CA ALA A 1103 -40.11 -30.36 19.91
C ALA A 1103 -39.70 -31.83 20.01
N VAL A 1104 -38.39 -32.11 20.08
CA VAL A 1104 -37.88 -33.47 20.30
C VAL A 1104 -38.17 -33.96 21.71
N LEU A 1105 -38.01 -33.11 22.72
CA LEU A 1105 -38.32 -33.43 24.11
C LEU A 1105 -39.78 -33.82 24.28
N ASP A 1106 -40.70 -33.05 23.68
CA ASP A 1106 -42.14 -33.29 23.75
C ASP A 1106 -42.56 -34.55 22.98
N ALA A 1107 -41.96 -34.78 21.80
CA ALA A 1107 -42.34 -35.90 20.93
C ALA A 1107 -41.75 -37.25 21.38
N TRP A 1108 -40.48 -37.25 21.81
CA TRP A 1108 -39.68 -38.48 22.00
C TRP A 1108 -38.98 -38.56 23.36
N GLY A 1109 -39.15 -37.57 24.24
CA GLY A 1109 -38.65 -37.58 25.61
C GLY A 1109 -37.17 -37.17 25.76
N GLY A 1110 -36.73 -37.08 27.02
CA GLY A 1110 -35.42 -36.50 27.37
C GLY A 1110 -34.20 -37.28 26.83
N LEU A 1111 -34.30 -38.60 26.70
CA LEU A 1111 -33.21 -39.42 26.14
C LEU A 1111 -32.99 -39.10 24.65
N ALA A 1112 -34.08 -39.01 23.87
CA ALA A 1112 -34.03 -38.63 22.47
C ALA A 1112 -33.53 -37.19 22.30
N ALA A 1113 -33.99 -36.26 23.15
CA ALA A 1113 -33.49 -34.89 23.17
C ALA A 1113 -31.97 -34.83 23.42
N GLY A 1114 -31.46 -35.62 24.37
CA GLY A 1114 -30.02 -35.72 24.63
C GLY A 1114 -29.22 -36.29 23.46
N LEU A 1115 -29.71 -37.35 22.81
CA LEU A 1115 -29.05 -37.98 21.65
C LEU A 1115 -29.08 -37.08 20.39
N LEU A 1116 -30.17 -36.36 20.17
CA LEU A 1116 -30.36 -35.49 19.02
C LEU A 1116 -29.85 -34.06 19.23
N ALA A 1117 -29.41 -33.71 20.44
CA ALA A 1117 -28.89 -32.37 20.72
C ALA A 1117 -27.65 -32.02 19.88
N GLY A 1118 -26.74 -32.97 19.67
CA GLY A 1118 -25.58 -32.79 18.81
C GLY A 1118 -25.94 -32.55 17.34
N PRO A 1119 -26.74 -33.43 16.69
CA PRO A 1119 -27.27 -33.20 15.35
C PRO A 1119 -27.96 -31.84 15.18
N LEU A 1120 -28.83 -31.45 16.13
CA LEU A 1120 -29.54 -30.17 16.07
C LEU A 1120 -28.60 -28.97 16.20
N ALA A 1121 -27.59 -29.06 17.08
CA ALA A 1121 -26.55 -28.03 17.18
C ALA A 1121 -25.73 -27.91 15.89
N LEU A 1122 -25.48 -29.02 15.19
CA LEU A 1122 -24.79 -29.00 13.89
C LEU A 1122 -25.66 -28.37 12.78
N VAL A 1123 -26.98 -28.58 12.81
CA VAL A 1123 -27.92 -27.88 11.92
C VAL A 1123 -27.87 -26.37 12.19
N ALA A 1124 -27.92 -25.95 13.46
CA ALA A 1124 -27.77 -24.56 13.84
C ALA A 1124 -26.43 -23.95 13.36
N ALA A 1125 -25.33 -24.68 13.50
CA ALA A 1125 -24.02 -24.29 12.99
C ALA A 1125 -24.01 -24.13 11.45
N THR A 1126 -24.70 -25.02 10.73
CA THR A 1126 -24.83 -24.94 9.26
C THR A 1126 -25.64 -23.72 8.83
N VAL A 1127 -26.72 -23.40 9.54
CA VAL A 1127 -27.52 -22.19 9.32
C VAL A 1127 -26.68 -20.93 9.58
N ALA A 1128 -25.86 -20.93 10.63
CA ALA A 1128 -24.95 -19.83 10.93
C ALA A 1128 -23.95 -19.58 9.80
N CYS A 1129 -23.35 -20.63 9.25
CA CYS A 1129 -22.48 -20.55 8.08
C CYS A 1129 -23.20 -19.97 6.86
N ALA A 1130 -24.43 -20.43 6.60
CA ALA A 1130 -25.22 -19.95 5.48
C ALA A 1130 -25.51 -18.45 5.59
N PHE A 1131 -25.82 -17.93 6.79
CA PHE A 1131 -25.98 -16.49 7.00
C PHE A 1131 -24.73 -15.70 6.64
N ALA A 1132 -23.55 -16.12 7.10
CA ALA A 1132 -22.29 -15.45 6.78
C ALA A 1132 -21.96 -15.54 5.28
N THR A 1133 -22.17 -16.69 4.65
CA THR A 1133 -21.96 -16.88 3.21
C THR A 1133 -22.90 -16.01 2.38
N VAL A 1134 -24.20 -15.98 2.71
CA VAL A 1134 -25.17 -15.12 2.03
C VAL A 1134 -24.81 -13.65 2.23
N ALA A 1135 -24.46 -13.25 3.45
CA ALA A 1135 -24.03 -11.88 3.74
C ALA A 1135 -22.82 -11.49 2.89
N LYS A 1136 -21.79 -12.34 2.80
CA LYS A 1136 -20.62 -12.09 1.93
C LYS A 1136 -21.02 -11.86 0.48
N TRP A 1137 -21.87 -12.70 -0.09
CA TRP A 1137 -22.23 -12.60 -1.51
C TRP A 1137 -23.20 -11.46 -1.83
N VAL A 1138 -24.15 -11.17 -0.93
CA VAL A 1138 -25.12 -10.07 -1.08
C VAL A 1138 -24.46 -8.72 -0.82
N LEU A 1139 -23.67 -8.63 0.25
CA LEU A 1139 -23.05 -7.37 0.67
C LEU A 1139 -21.78 -7.07 -0.10
N VAL A 1140 -20.94 -8.03 -0.48
CA VAL A 1140 -19.62 -7.73 -1.06
C VAL A 1140 -19.51 -8.23 -2.51
N GLY A 1141 -19.96 -9.46 -2.77
CA GLY A 1141 -19.83 -10.08 -4.09
C GLY A 1141 -18.45 -10.72 -4.30
N ARG A 1142 -17.93 -10.69 -5.53
CA ARG A 1142 -16.55 -11.15 -5.84
C ARG A 1142 -15.58 -10.00 -5.65
N LEU A 1143 -14.54 -10.24 -4.86
CA LEU A 1143 -13.44 -9.30 -4.67
C LEU A 1143 -12.50 -9.31 -5.87
N ARG A 1144 -12.01 -8.12 -6.24
CA ARG A 1144 -11.00 -7.93 -7.30
C ARG A 1144 -9.81 -7.21 -6.69
N VAL A 1145 -8.60 -7.54 -7.16
CA VAL A 1145 -7.39 -6.83 -6.75
C VAL A 1145 -7.48 -5.38 -7.20
N GLY A 1146 -7.31 -4.45 -6.27
CA GLY A 1146 -7.44 -3.03 -6.52
C GLY A 1146 -7.19 -2.22 -5.27
N GLU A 1147 -7.15 -0.90 -5.43
CA GLU A 1147 -6.99 0.06 -4.35
C GLU A 1147 -8.36 0.66 -4.02
N HIS A 1148 -8.67 0.75 -2.73
CA HIS A 1148 -9.93 1.26 -2.24
C HIS A 1148 -9.67 2.28 -1.14
N LEU A 1149 -10.33 3.44 -1.21
CA LEU A 1149 -10.30 4.42 -0.15
C LEU A 1149 -10.94 3.84 1.13
N LEU A 1150 -10.38 4.21 2.29
CA LEU A 1150 -10.86 3.76 3.61
C LEU A 1150 -12.34 4.14 3.85
N TRP A 1151 -12.72 5.37 3.50
CA TRP A 1151 -14.10 5.86 3.58
C TRP A 1151 -14.90 5.54 2.31
N SER A 1152 -14.97 4.26 1.94
CA SER A 1152 -15.73 3.78 0.78
C SER A 1152 -16.81 2.77 1.15
N SER A 1153 -17.87 2.72 0.34
CA SER A 1153 -18.94 1.72 0.51
C SER A 1153 -18.42 0.29 0.45
N PHE A 1154 -17.31 0.04 -0.26
CA PHE A 1154 -16.67 -1.26 -0.32
C PHE A 1154 -16.22 -1.71 1.08
N VAL A 1155 -15.43 -0.87 1.75
CA VAL A 1155 -14.90 -1.15 3.10
C VAL A 1155 -16.04 -1.37 4.10
N TRP A 1156 -17.04 -0.49 4.13
CA TRP A 1156 -18.13 -0.61 5.12
C TRP A 1156 -19.00 -1.86 4.91
N ARG A 1157 -19.23 -2.25 3.65
CA ARG A 1157 -19.98 -3.47 3.32
C ARG A 1157 -19.17 -4.72 3.66
N ASN A 1158 -17.85 -4.67 3.47
CA ASN A 1158 -16.94 -5.75 3.85
C ASN A 1158 -16.91 -5.91 5.38
N GLU A 1159 -16.73 -4.83 6.14
CA GLU A 1159 -16.78 -4.85 7.61
C GLU A 1159 -18.13 -5.37 8.16
N LEU A 1160 -19.25 -5.01 7.50
CA LEU A 1160 -20.56 -5.56 7.87
C LEU A 1160 -20.64 -7.06 7.58
N ALA A 1161 -20.12 -7.54 6.44
CA ALA A 1161 -20.05 -8.97 6.13
C ALA A 1161 -19.16 -9.73 7.13
N ASP A 1162 -18.03 -9.15 7.52
CA ASP A 1162 -17.16 -9.71 8.56
C ASP A 1162 -17.84 -9.75 9.93
N THR A 1163 -18.73 -8.81 10.22
CA THR A 1163 -19.56 -8.87 11.44
C THR A 1163 -20.47 -10.11 11.45
N PHE A 1164 -20.97 -10.57 10.30
CA PHE A 1164 -21.69 -11.85 10.22
C PHE A 1164 -20.76 -13.04 10.46
N VAL A 1165 -19.52 -12.99 9.94
CA VAL A 1165 -18.53 -14.03 10.22
C VAL A 1165 -18.27 -14.11 11.72
N GLU A 1166 -17.90 -13.00 12.35
CA GLU A 1166 -17.45 -12.96 13.75
C GLU A 1166 -18.57 -13.15 14.76
N THR A 1167 -19.77 -12.64 14.48
CA THR A 1167 -20.90 -12.72 15.42
C THR A 1167 -21.75 -13.97 15.21
N VAL A 1168 -21.78 -14.55 14.00
CA VAL A 1168 -22.67 -15.66 13.63
C VAL A 1168 -21.88 -16.93 13.32
N ALA A 1169 -21.03 -16.95 12.29
CA ALA A 1169 -20.37 -18.20 11.88
C ALA A 1169 -19.30 -18.67 12.89
N VAL A 1170 -18.50 -17.75 13.44
CA VAL A 1170 -17.39 -18.09 14.34
C VAL A 1170 -17.85 -18.76 15.63
N PRO A 1171 -18.83 -18.21 16.39
CA PRO A 1171 -19.26 -18.80 17.66
C PRO A 1171 -20.03 -20.11 17.49
N TRP A 1172 -20.78 -20.25 16.39
CA TRP A 1172 -21.65 -21.41 16.16
C TRP A 1172 -20.96 -22.56 15.42
N PHE A 1173 -19.96 -22.28 14.58
CA PHE A 1173 -19.33 -23.27 13.71
C PHE A 1173 -17.80 -23.18 13.72
N ALA A 1174 -17.23 -22.03 13.37
CA ALA A 1174 -15.85 -22.00 12.91
C ALA A 1174 -14.85 -22.39 14.01
N ARG A 1175 -15.10 -22.02 15.28
CA ARG A 1175 -14.25 -22.41 16.43
C ARG A 1175 -14.17 -23.93 16.63
N SER A 1176 -15.27 -24.66 16.41
CA SER A 1176 -15.30 -26.13 16.56
C SER A 1176 -14.84 -26.87 15.29
N ALA A 1177 -14.78 -26.15 14.15
CA ALA A 1177 -14.41 -26.70 12.85
C ALA A 1177 -12.93 -26.51 12.49
N LEU A 1178 -12.11 -25.86 13.33
CA LEU A 1178 -10.67 -25.70 13.10
C LEU A 1178 -9.98 -27.05 12.84
N GLY A 1179 -9.15 -27.10 11.81
CA GLY A 1179 -8.45 -28.31 11.36
C GLY A 1179 -9.34 -29.34 10.64
N THR A 1180 -10.61 -29.03 10.34
CA THR A 1180 -11.54 -30.00 9.70
C THR A 1180 -11.79 -29.73 8.21
N PRO A 1181 -12.26 -30.74 7.46
CA PRO A 1181 -12.74 -30.53 6.09
C PRO A 1181 -13.95 -29.59 6.00
N ALA A 1182 -14.78 -29.52 7.04
CA ALA A 1182 -15.97 -28.67 7.06
C ALA A 1182 -15.59 -27.18 7.00
N LEU A 1183 -14.56 -26.77 7.73
CA LEU A 1183 -14.03 -25.41 7.66
C LEU A 1183 -13.58 -25.06 6.24
N ASN A 1184 -12.85 -25.95 5.57
CA ASN A 1184 -12.43 -25.73 4.18
C ASN A 1184 -13.61 -25.62 3.21
N VAL A 1185 -14.69 -26.38 3.43
CA VAL A 1185 -15.91 -26.25 2.61
C VAL A 1185 -16.57 -24.90 2.83
N TRP A 1186 -16.68 -24.43 4.08
CA TRP A 1186 -17.26 -23.14 4.36
C TRP A 1186 -16.40 -21.97 3.86
N LEU A 1187 -15.08 -22.00 4.06
CA LEU A 1187 -14.16 -20.99 3.49
C LEU A 1187 -14.24 -20.94 1.95
N ARG A 1188 -14.42 -22.08 1.28
CA ARG A 1188 -14.72 -22.12 -0.16
C ARG A 1188 -16.05 -21.47 -0.52
N SER A 1189 -17.05 -21.57 0.35
CA SER A 1189 -18.34 -20.88 0.15
C SER A 1189 -18.19 -19.36 0.26
N LEU A 1190 -17.23 -18.86 1.05
CA LEU A 1190 -16.83 -17.45 1.06
C LEU A 1190 -15.98 -17.06 -0.16
N GLY A 1191 -15.48 -18.05 -0.91
CA GLY A 1191 -14.88 -17.94 -2.23
C GLY A 1191 -13.37 -18.19 -2.30
N ALA A 1192 -12.74 -18.59 -1.18
CA ALA A 1192 -11.36 -19.07 -1.18
C ALA A 1192 -11.17 -20.30 -2.09
N ARG A 1193 -10.00 -20.38 -2.73
CA ARG A 1193 -9.62 -21.53 -3.57
C ARG A 1193 -8.80 -22.51 -2.73
N ILE A 1194 -9.48 -23.48 -2.10
CA ILE A 1194 -8.84 -24.45 -1.20
C ILE A 1194 -8.80 -25.85 -1.84
N GLY A 1195 -7.58 -26.37 -2.00
CA GLY A 1195 -7.27 -27.68 -2.56
C GLY A 1195 -7.70 -28.87 -1.71
N ARG A 1196 -7.35 -30.08 -2.18
CA ARG A 1196 -7.69 -31.36 -1.55
C ARG A 1196 -6.85 -31.61 -0.31
N GLY A 1197 -7.50 -32.01 0.78
CA GLY A 1197 -6.84 -32.44 2.01
C GLY A 1197 -6.00 -31.35 2.70
N VAL A 1198 -6.30 -30.07 2.46
CA VAL A 1198 -5.71 -28.95 3.19
C VAL A 1198 -6.04 -29.05 4.68
N TRP A 1199 -5.07 -28.78 5.52
CA TRP A 1199 -5.25 -28.60 6.96
C TRP A 1199 -5.25 -27.10 7.27
N CYS A 1200 -6.36 -26.57 7.75
CA CYS A 1200 -6.50 -25.14 8.08
C CYS A 1200 -6.98 -24.99 9.52
N GLU A 1201 -6.18 -24.34 10.37
CA GLU A 1201 -6.49 -24.03 11.77
C GLU A 1201 -6.70 -22.53 12.00
N THR A 1202 -7.03 -21.78 10.95
CA THR A 1202 -7.34 -20.36 11.05
C THR A 1202 -8.61 -20.03 10.27
N ILE A 1203 -9.30 -19.02 10.76
CA ILE A 1203 -10.47 -18.40 10.12
C ILE A 1203 -10.11 -17.03 9.52
N TRP A 1204 -8.90 -16.52 9.79
CA TRP A 1204 -8.46 -15.19 9.36
C TRP A 1204 -7.92 -15.24 7.93
N LEU A 1205 -8.84 -15.50 7.01
CA LEU A 1205 -8.68 -15.34 5.57
C LEU A 1205 -9.55 -14.13 5.15
N PRO A 1206 -9.15 -12.91 5.52
CA PRO A 1206 -9.83 -11.71 5.03
C PRO A 1206 -9.78 -11.73 3.50
N GLU A 1207 -10.85 -11.23 2.88
CA GLU A 1207 -11.01 -11.26 1.42
C GLU A 1207 -10.80 -12.65 0.79
N ALA A 1208 -11.41 -13.69 1.39
CA ALA A 1208 -11.24 -15.10 1.06
C ALA A 1208 -11.06 -15.42 -0.45
N ASP A 1209 -11.80 -14.75 -1.34
CA ASP A 1209 -11.71 -14.86 -2.81
C ASP A 1209 -10.29 -14.74 -3.40
N LEU A 1210 -9.43 -13.96 -2.74
CA LEU A 1210 -8.05 -13.70 -3.17
C LEU A 1210 -7.09 -14.79 -2.69
N VAL A 1211 -7.50 -15.62 -1.74
CA VAL A 1211 -6.66 -16.66 -1.14
C VAL A 1211 -6.75 -17.96 -1.92
N ALA A 1212 -5.59 -18.54 -2.25
CA ALA A 1212 -5.47 -19.88 -2.81
C ALA A 1212 -4.56 -20.76 -1.93
N LEU A 1213 -5.06 -21.91 -1.50
CA LEU A 1213 -4.33 -22.94 -0.77
C LEU A 1213 -4.23 -24.19 -1.64
N GLY A 1214 -3.01 -24.60 -1.98
CA GLY A 1214 -2.74 -25.79 -2.79
C GLY A 1214 -3.10 -27.11 -2.08
N ASP A 1215 -3.11 -28.21 -2.83
CA ASP A 1215 -3.37 -29.55 -2.28
C ASP A 1215 -2.40 -29.88 -1.15
N GLY A 1216 -2.92 -30.43 -0.04
CA GLY A 1216 -2.10 -30.84 1.10
C GLY A 1216 -1.51 -29.71 1.95
N ALA A 1217 -1.75 -28.44 1.64
CA ALA A 1217 -1.22 -27.31 2.42
C ALA A 1217 -1.60 -27.39 3.92
N SER A 1218 -0.72 -26.90 4.79
CA SER A 1218 -0.95 -26.80 6.23
C SER A 1218 -0.85 -25.35 6.70
N VAL A 1219 -1.97 -24.77 7.13
CA VAL A 1219 -2.06 -23.44 7.74
C VAL A 1219 -2.39 -23.64 9.21
N ASN A 1220 -1.44 -23.31 10.10
CA ASN A 1220 -1.57 -23.55 11.53
C ASN A 1220 -2.33 -22.40 12.23
N ARG A 1221 -2.73 -22.63 13.48
CA ARG A 1221 -3.35 -21.62 14.35
C ARG A 1221 -2.50 -20.36 14.48
N GLY A 1222 -3.16 -19.24 14.73
CA GLY A 1222 -2.49 -17.93 14.86
C GLY A 1222 -1.95 -17.35 13.55
N CYS A 1223 -2.12 -18.06 12.42
CA CYS A 1223 -1.78 -17.54 11.10
C CYS A 1223 -2.88 -16.61 10.58
N VAL A 1224 -2.46 -15.46 10.05
CA VAL A 1224 -3.31 -14.45 9.42
C VAL A 1224 -2.91 -14.35 7.96
N LEU A 1225 -3.79 -14.72 7.04
CA LEU A 1225 -3.54 -14.62 5.60
C LEU A 1225 -4.10 -13.30 5.08
N GLN A 1226 -3.45 -12.21 5.48
CA GLN A 1226 -3.87 -10.85 5.11
C GLN A 1226 -3.55 -10.54 3.64
N THR A 1227 -4.55 -10.07 2.89
CA THR A 1227 -4.42 -9.82 1.45
C THR A 1227 -4.33 -8.34 1.07
N HIS A 1228 -4.51 -7.44 2.05
CA HIS A 1228 -4.46 -6.01 1.87
C HIS A 1228 -3.45 -5.37 2.83
N LEU A 1229 -2.81 -4.29 2.40
CA LEU A 1229 -1.98 -3.44 3.25
C LEU A 1229 -2.62 -2.05 3.29
N PHE A 1230 -2.78 -1.49 4.49
CA PHE A 1230 -3.18 -0.11 4.63
C PHE A 1230 -1.98 0.78 4.30
N HIS A 1231 -2.08 1.49 3.18
CA HIS A 1231 -1.14 2.53 2.77
C HIS A 1231 -1.91 3.85 2.78
N ASP A 1232 -1.42 4.82 3.55
CA ASP A 1232 -1.76 6.23 3.38
C ASP A 1232 -1.04 6.82 2.18
#